data_AF-A0A182FL75-F1
#
_entry.id   AF-A0A182FL75-F1
#
_cell.length_a   1.000
_cell.length_b   1.000
_cell.length_c   1.000
_cell.angle_alpha   90.00
_cell.angle_beta   90.00
_cell.angle_gamma   90.00
#
_symmetry.space_group_name_H-M   'P 1'
#
loop_
_entity.id
_entity.type
_entity.pdbx_description
1 polymer ?
#
loop_
_entity_poly.entity_id
_entity_poly.type
_entity_poly.pdbx_seq_one_letter_code
_entity_poly.pdbx_strand_id
1 'polypeptide(L)'
;MADPSAESGATAATATATTENWVKKAEDQEISTLVGGLNLEKKDKENGAGGETPATSQPATENGAHAAAAPAGASAPAAGAPPPGSSGEEIETVNPADASLLMKIIRKGLVESKLDLEVQRKDPSSPLHSVKSFEALHLKPELLQGVYAMGFNAPSKIQETALPTLLADPPQNMIAQSQSGTGKTAAFVLAMISRVDPRKNYPQVICLSPTYELAIQTGEVAAKMSKFCRDVRLRFAVRGEDVAKGERLTDHIIIGTPGKLMDWGIKFRAFDLRKISVFVLDEADVMIATQGHQDQCIRIHKQLPPTCQMMFFSATYEKEVMEFAEYIVPNPIIIRLAREQESLDNIKQYYVKCRDQNEKYQAISNIYGVITVGQAIIFCHTRKTAGWLAERMSKDGHSVAVLSGELTVDQRLAVLDRFRAGLEKVLITTNVLSRGIDVAQVTIVVNFDLPMDQNGRADCETYLHRIGRTGRFGKSGIAINLVEAMTASKYQISERGAPNSTDYRVYFKNENGQAISPLHDIPLYANDARTVYNMVVEVPRWTNAKMEISLGEGLNPIKQDVKKGKLRFVANCFPHHGYIWNYGAFPQTWENPDHLDANTGCKGDNDPIDVLEIGSRVARRGDVLQVKILGTIALIDEGETDWKVITISVNDPLADQVNDINDVETVFPGLLKASVEWFKIYKIPDGKPENQFAFNGEAKDAAFAIKTVEETHRFWQQLVNKEVENNGISCLNTTVDGSPYLVANDAANEVFAKSSDGGNPEPLSET
;
A
#
# COMPACT_ATOMS: atom_id res chain seq x y z
N MET A 1 -12.27 -29.41 71.89
CA MET A 1 -11.07 -30.04 72.48
C MET A 1 -10.28 -30.63 71.33
N ALA A 2 -8.96 -30.45 71.17
CA ALA A 2 -7.99 -29.45 71.62
C ALA A 2 -6.72 -29.73 70.77
N ASP A 3 -6.16 -28.82 69.98
CA ASP A 3 -5.42 -27.58 70.33
C ASP A 3 -3.98 -27.87 70.85
N PRO A 4 -2.95 -27.03 70.56
CA PRO A 4 -2.75 -26.05 69.48
C PRO A 4 -2.03 -26.73 68.28
N SER A 5 -1.05 -26.23 67.48
CA SER A 5 -0.30 -24.96 67.23
C SER A 5 0.32 -25.04 65.81
N ALA A 6 1.31 -24.21 65.42
CA ALA A 6 1.27 -22.79 65.01
C ALA A 6 2.72 -22.32 64.65
N GLU A 7 2.96 -21.86 63.40
CA GLU A 7 4.04 -20.95 62.95
C GLU A 7 5.54 -21.38 63.11
N SER A 8 6.53 -20.90 62.31
CA SER A 8 6.55 -20.00 61.13
C SER A 8 7.78 -20.26 60.22
N GLY A 9 7.71 -19.76 58.97
CA GLY A 9 8.83 -19.17 58.20
C GLY A 9 10.15 -19.94 57.95
N ALA A 10 10.34 -20.43 56.73
CA ALA A 10 11.68 -20.67 56.16
C ALA A 10 11.70 -20.40 54.65
N THR A 11 12.64 -19.57 54.17
CA THR A 11 12.88 -19.30 52.75
C THR A 11 14.00 -20.19 52.20
N ALA A 12 13.80 -20.77 51.01
CA ALA A 12 14.83 -21.48 50.27
C ALA A 12 14.68 -21.20 48.78
N ALA A 13 15.73 -20.65 48.15
CA ALA A 13 15.75 -20.28 46.74
C ALA A 13 17.03 -20.80 46.04
N THR A 14 17.08 -20.62 44.72
CA THR A 14 18.25 -20.80 43.83
C THR A 14 18.87 -22.21 43.76
N ALA A 15 18.41 -23.03 42.80
CA ALA A 15 19.14 -24.20 42.29
C ALA A 15 18.80 -24.55 40.82
N THR A 16 18.56 -23.55 39.95
CA THR A 16 18.07 -23.77 38.56
C THR A 16 18.70 -22.87 37.47
N ALA A 17 19.72 -22.06 37.81
CA ALA A 17 20.17 -20.96 36.94
C ALA A 17 21.29 -21.28 35.92
N THR A 18 21.76 -22.54 35.82
CA THR A 18 22.98 -22.88 35.07
C THR A 18 22.74 -23.48 33.68
N THR A 19 21.59 -24.10 33.41
CA THR A 19 21.35 -24.83 32.15
C THR A 19 20.84 -23.94 31.00
N GLU A 20 19.91 -23.02 31.28
CA GLU A 20 19.31 -22.14 30.26
C GLU A 20 20.33 -21.21 29.59
N ASN A 21 21.38 -20.84 30.32
CA ASN A 21 22.38 -19.84 29.92
C ASN A 21 23.42 -20.38 28.91
N TRP A 22 23.45 -21.70 28.67
CA TRP A 22 24.28 -22.32 27.63
C TRP A 22 23.55 -22.44 26.29
N VAL A 23 22.25 -22.77 26.31
CA VAL A 23 21.43 -22.88 25.08
C VAL A 23 21.30 -21.51 24.40
N LYS A 24 20.91 -20.47 25.14
CA LYS A 24 20.85 -19.09 24.60
C LYS A 24 22.19 -18.61 24.06
N LYS A 25 23.30 -18.95 24.72
CA LYS A 25 24.64 -18.58 24.24
C LYS A 25 25.00 -19.27 22.93
N ALA A 26 24.63 -20.55 22.75
CA ALA A 26 24.85 -21.23 21.48
C ALA A 26 24.05 -20.58 20.34
N GLU A 27 22.75 -20.34 20.55
CA GLU A 27 21.86 -19.73 19.54
C GLU A 27 22.30 -18.31 19.16
N ASP A 28 22.57 -17.43 20.14
CA ASP A 28 23.04 -16.07 19.84
C ASP A 28 24.47 -16.05 19.29
N GLN A 29 25.31 -17.07 19.55
CA GLN A 29 26.66 -17.16 18.98
C GLN A 29 26.65 -17.67 17.54
N GLU A 30 25.77 -18.61 17.17
CA GLU A 30 25.54 -18.97 15.76
C GLU A 30 24.95 -17.77 14.99
N ILE A 31 23.93 -17.10 15.54
CA ILE A 31 23.32 -15.92 14.92
C ILE A 31 24.32 -14.74 14.83
N SER A 32 25.17 -14.52 15.83
CA SER A 32 26.25 -13.51 15.75
C SER A 32 27.28 -13.85 14.69
N THR A 33 27.53 -15.15 14.44
CA THR A 33 28.45 -15.60 13.38
C THR A 33 27.84 -15.41 11.99
N LEU A 34 26.55 -15.73 11.83
CA LEU A 34 25.77 -15.48 10.60
C LEU A 34 25.67 -13.98 10.27
N VAL A 35 25.42 -13.13 11.28
CA VAL A 35 25.37 -11.67 11.10
C VAL A 35 26.75 -11.09 10.81
N GLY A 36 27.83 -11.63 11.39
CA GLY A 36 29.19 -11.18 11.14
C GLY A 36 29.70 -11.40 9.70
N GLY A 37 29.07 -12.29 8.94
CA GLY A 37 29.34 -12.47 7.50
C GLY A 37 28.63 -11.46 6.59
N LEU A 38 27.69 -10.68 7.12
CA LEU A 38 26.96 -9.63 6.41
C LEU A 38 27.52 -8.27 6.83
N ASN A 39 27.95 -7.44 5.86
CA ASN A 39 28.59 -6.15 6.14
C ASN A 39 27.57 -5.08 6.55
N LEU A 40 27.00 -5.24 7.75
CA LEU A 40 25.88 -4.46 8.29
C LEU A 40 26.38 -3.48 9.37
N GLU A 41 26.35 -2.19 9.05
CA GLU A 41 26.75 -1.13 9.98
C GLU A 41 25.85 -1.09 11.24
N LYS A 42 26.39 -1.49 12.39
CA LYS A 42 25.87 -1.04 13.70
C LYS A 42 26.42 0.35 14.00
N LYS A 43 25.55 1.30 14.32
CA LYS A 43 25.92 2.68 14.63
C LYS A 43 25.64 3.02 16.09
N ASP A 44 26.52 2.56 16.96
CA ASP A 44 26.59 2.98 18.37
C ASP A 44 27.27 4.36 18.50
N LYS A 45 27.20 4.97 19.70
CA LYS A 45 27.51 6.39 19.90
C LYS A 45 28.95 6.73 20.30
N GLU A 46 29.44 7.78 19.63
CA GLU A 46 30.34 8.85 20.13
C GLU A 46 31.84 8.62 20.39
N ASN A 47 32.56 9.73 20.19
CA ASN A 47 33.95 10.04 20.52
C ASN A 47 35.04 9.30 19.71
N GLY A 48 36.12 10.03 19.38
CA GLY A 48 37.20 9.51 18.55
C GLY A 48 38.51 10.28 18.70
N ALA A 49 39.56 9.74 18.07
CA ALA A 49 40.87 10.35 17.85
C ALA A 49 41.48 9.73 16.58
N GLY A 50 42.30 10.48 15.84
CA GLY A 50 42.78 10.08 14.50
C GLY A 50 43.93 9.05 14.48
N GLY A 51 44.35 8.65 13.27
CA GLY A 51 45.49 7.76 13.06
C GLY A 51 45.61 7.17 11.65
N GLU A 52 46.24 7.93 10.75
CA GLU A 52 47.11 7.55 9.62
C GLU A 52 46.85 6.27 8.76
N THR A 53 46.90 6.48 7.43
CA THR A 53 47.17 5.48 6.38
C THR A 53 48.70 5.48 6.05
N PRO A 54 49.26 4.74 5.06
CA PRO A 54 48.69 3.81 4.07
C PRO A 54 49.49 2.49 3.86
N ALA A 55 49.05 1.63 2.91
CA ALA A 55 49.80 1.25 1.69
C ALA A 55 49.46 -0.13 1.08
N THR A 56 48.98 -0.11 -0.18
CA THR A 56 49.28 -1.03 -1.30
C THR A 56 49.47 -2.56 -1.10
N SER A 57 48.69 -3.37 -1.82
CA SER A 57 49.19 -4.11 -3.00
C SER A 57 48.12 -4.89 -3.79
N GLN A 58 48.41 -5.10 -5.08
CA GLN A 58 47.72 -5.89 -6.12
C GLN A 58 48.80 -6.24 -7.19
N PRO A 59 48.55 -7.12 -8.19
CA PRO A 59 47.74 -8.35 -8.20
C PRO A 59 48.46 -9.53 -8.92
N ALA A 60 47.86 -10.72 -8.92
CA ALA A 60 47.98 -11.76 -9.97
C ALA A 60 46.73 -12.66 -9.87
N THR A 61 45.95 -13.05 -10.89
CA THR A 61 46.16 -13.46 -12.30
C THR A 61 46.90 -14.78 -12.49
N GLU A 62 46.16 -15.87 -12.74
CA GLU A 62 46.46 -16.78 -13.85
C GLU A 62 45.23 -17.60 -14.29
N ASN A 63 45.35 -18.33 -15.42
CA ASN A 63 44.23 -18.88 -16.19
C ASN A 63 44.08 -20.41 -16.05
N GLY A 64 42.88 -20.94 -16.34
CA GLY A 64 42.64 -22.37 -16.55
C GLY A 64 41.32 -22.62 -17.28
N ALA A 65 41.34 -23.34 -18.41
CA ALA A 65 40.18 -23.56 -19.29
C ALA A 65 40.06 -25.05 -19.71
N HIS A 66 39.07 -25.35 -20.56
CA HIS A 66 38.66 -26.68 -21.09
C HIS A 66 37.74 -27.52 -20.17
N ALA A 67 36.77 -28.30 -20.69
CA ALA A 67 36.22 -28.41 -22.05
C ALA A 67 34.76 -28.97 -22.02
N ALA A 68 34.08 -28.99 -23.16
CA ALA A 68 32.65 -29.30 -23.28
C ALA A 68 32.33 -30.73 -23.81
N ALA A 69 31.14 -31.24 -23.47
CA ALA A 69 30.39 -32.23 -24.26
C ALA A 69 28.88 -32.21 -23.90
N ALA A 70 28.04 -32.65 -24.84
CA ALA A 70 26.57 -32.83 -24.75
C ALA A 70 26.23 -34.23 -25.34
N PRO A 71 24.97 -34.68 -25.63
CA PRO A 71 23.67 -33.97 -25.60
C PRO A 71 22.40 -34.79 -25.19
N ALA A 72 21.25 -34.11 -25.30
CA ALA A 72 19.90 -34.60 -25.70
C ALA A 72 19.00 -35.39 -24.70
N GLY A 73 17.70 -34.99 -24.65
CA GLY A 73 16.62 -35.77 -24.02
C GLY A 73 15.26 -35.08 -23.84
N ALA A 74 14.31 -35.32 -24.76
CA ALA A 74 12.86 -35.11 -24.67
C ALA A 74 12.27 -33.67 -24.58
N SER A 75 11.06 -33.50 -25.14
CA SER A 75 10.33 -32.21 -25.23
C SER A 75 8.81 -32.42 -25.35
N ALA A 76 7.99 -31.70 -24.58
CA ALA A 76 6.52 -31.62 -24.70
C ALA A 76 6.00 -30.33 -24.00
N PRO A 77 4.76 -29.88 -24.24
CA PRO A 77 4.46 -28.89 -25.27
C PRO A 77 4.11 -27.50 -24.73
N ALA A 78 4.16 -26.47 -25.58
CA ALA A 78 3.82 -25.10 -25.21
C ALA A 78 2.31 -24.90 -24.97
N ALA A 79 1.96 -24.15 -23.92
CA ALA A 79 0.63 -23.57 -23.72
C ALA A 79 0.51 -22.24 -24.48
N GLY A 80 -0.68 -21.94 -25.02
CA GLY A 80 -0.91 -20.73 -25.82
C GLY A 80 -0.98 -19.44 -24.99
N ALA A 81 -0.51 -18.33 -25.57
CA ALA A 81 -0.59 -17.02 -24.94
C ALA A 81 -2.03 -16.45 -24.92
N PRO A 82 -2.42 -15.70 -23.87
CA PRO A 82 -3.66 -14.92 -23.87
C PRO A 82 -3.55 -13.68 -24.78
N PRO A 83 -4.69 -13.10 -25.23
CA PRO A 83 -4.69 -11.89 -26.04
C PRO A 83 -4.30 -10.63 -25.24
N PRO A 84 -3.81 -9.56 -25.90
CA PRO A 84 -3.42 -8.32 -25.22
C PRO A 84 -4.62 -7.54 -24.70
N GLY A 85 -4.52 -7.01 -23.48
CA GLY A 85 -5.55 -6.17 -22.85
C GLY A 85 -4.94 -5.11 -21.93
N SER A 86 -5.40 -3.87 -22.09
CA SER A 86 -5.26 -2.70 -21.19
C SER A 86 -4.06 -2.67 -20.23
N SER A 87 -2.96 -2.04 -20.65
CA SER A 87 -1.79 -1.76 -19.83
C SER A 87 -2.00 -0.58 -18.85
N GLY A 88 -2.88 -0.76 -17.86
CA GLY A 88 -2.98 0.12 -16.69
C GLY A 88 -2.30 -0.53 -15.48
N GLU A 89 -1.55 0.25 -14.68
CA GLU A 89 -0.95 -0.26 -13.44
C GLU A 89 -1.93 -0.17 -12.27
N GLU A 90 -2.85 -1.13 -12.23
CA GLU A 90 -3.81 -1.26 -11.12
C GLU A 90 -3.10 -1.72 -9.82
N ILE A 91 -3.09 -0.85 -8.81
CA ILE A 91 -2.83 -1.24 -7.42
C ILE A 91 -3.90 -2.26 -7.00
N GLU A 92 -3.47 -3.47 -6.65
CA GLU A 92 -4.36 -4.63 -6.48
C GLU A 92 -5.17 -4.58 -5.17
N THR A 93 -6.31 -3.87 -5.20
CA THR A 93 -7.29 -3.85 -4.12
C THR A 93 -8.11 -5.14 -4.12
N VAL A 94 -7.68 -6.12 -3.32
CA VAL A 94 -8.41 -7.38 -3.18
C VAL A 94 -9.76 -7.17 -2.53
N ASN A 95 -10.81 -7.69 -3.17
CA ASN A 95 -12.16 -7.79 -2.65
C ASN A 95 -12.14 -8.35 -1.20
N PRO A 96 -12.59 -7.57 -0.18
CA PRO A 96 -12.59 -8.01 1.22
C PRO A 96 -13.34 -9.32 1.46
N ALA A 97 -14.34 -9.64 0.63
CA ALA A 97 -15.06 -10.90 0.73
C ALA A 97 -14.21 -12.10 0.29
N ASP A 98 -13.44 -11.99 -0.80
CA ASP A 98 -12.55 -13.06 -1.25
C ASP A 98 -11.45 -13.32 -0.22
N ALA A 99 -10.96 -12.25 0.42
CA ALA A 99 -10.02 -12.36 1.54
C ALA A 99 -10.67 -13.07 2.75
N SER A 100 -11.85 -12.64 3.21
CA SER A 100 -12.58 -13.28 4.32
C SER A 100 -12.90 -14.76 4.02
N LEU A 101 -13.34 -15.07 2.80
CA LEU A 101 -13.63 -16.42 2.32
C LEU A 101 -12.38 -17.30 2.38
N LEU A 102 -11.28 -16.83 1.78
CA LEU A 102 -9.99 -17.53 1.80
C LEU A 102 -9.57 -17.80 3.26
N MET A 103 -9.73 -16.80 4.14
CA MET A 103 -9.42 -16.88 5.57
C MET A 103 -10.30 -17.86 6.38
N LYS A 104 -11.53 -18.15 5.93
CA LYS A 104 -12.38 -19.20 6.50
C LYS A 104 -11.99 -20.60 6.01
N ILE A 105 -11.61 -20.77 4.73
CA ILE A 105 -11.17 -22.08 4.19
C ILE A 105 -9.76 -22.47 4.69
N ILE A 106 -8.85 -21.48 4.82
CA ILE A 106 -7.47 -21.68 5.27
C ILE A 106 -7.40 -22.23 6.71
N ARG A 107 -8.34 -21.88 7.59
CA ARG A 107 -8.28 -22.21 9.02
C ARG A 107 -8.89 -23.58 9.33
N LYS A 108 -8.01 -24.57 9.45
CA LYS A 108 -8.34 -25.95 9.87
C LYS A 108 -8.36 -26.14 11.40
N GLY A 109 -8.21 -25.06 12.19
CA GLY A 109 -8.17 -25.06 13.66
C GLY A 109 -8.48 -23.68 14.27
N LEU A 110 -8.65 -23.62 15.59
CA LEU A 110 -9.00 -22.41 16.34
C LEU A 110 -7.77 -21.55 16.67
N VAL A 111 -7.91 -20.23 16.63
CA VAL A 111 -6.85 -19.30 17.05
C VAL A 111 -6.96 -19.06 18.57
N GLU A 112 -6.03 -19.63 19.33
CA GLU A 112 -5.89 -19.29 20.76
C GLU A 112 -5.43 -17.84 20.91
N SER A 113 -6.12 -17.09 21.76
CA SER A 113 -5.76 -15.72 22.12
C SER A 113 -5.49 -15.63 23.62
N LYS A 114 -4.34 -15.08 24.00
CA LYS A 114 -4.00 -14.78 25.40
C LYS A 114 -4.68 -13.50 25.88
N LEU A 115 -4.95 -12.55 24.97
CA LEU A 115 -5.53 -11.23 25.23
C LEU A 115 -6.88 -11.35 25.96
N ASP A 116 -7.13 -10.42 26.87
CA ASP A 116 -8.40 -10.35 27.59
C ASP A 116 -9.50 -9.66 26.78
N LEU A 117 -10.74 -9.93 27.19
CA LEU A 117 -11.95 -9.44 26.53
C LEU A 117 -12.48 -8.22 27.28
N GLU A 118 -12.54 -7.09 26.59
CA GLU A 118 -13.30 -5.94 27.07
C GLU A 118 -14.79 -6.18 26.83
N VAL A 119 -15.59 -6.13 27.88
CA VAL A 119 -17.06 -6.23 27.77
C VAL A 119 -17.67 -4.92 28.23
N GLN A 120 -18.14 -4.13 27.27
CA GLN A 120 -18.79 -2.85 27.49
C GLN A 120 -20.31 -3.04 27.51
N ARG A 121 -20.97 -2.51 28.54
CA ARG A 121 -22.41 -2.70 28.83
C ARG A 121 -23.04 -1.35 29.16
N LYS A 122 -24.31 -1.18 28.77
CA LYS A 122 -25.10 0.02 29.14
C LYS A 122 -25.46 0.07 30.62
N ASP A 123 -25.51 -1.09 31.27
CA ASP A 123 -25.61 -1.26 32.72
C ASP A 123 -24.34 -1.97 33.24
N PRO A 124 -23.44 -1.27 33.95
CA PRO A 124 -22.24 -1.85 34.54
C PRO A 124 -22.50 -2.77 35.75
N SER A 125 -23.69 -2.77 36.34
CA SER A 125 -24.01 -3.52 37.56
C SER A 125 -24.45 -4.96 37.31
N SER A 126 -24.85 -5.28 36.08
CA SER A 126 -25.28 -6.63 35.68
C SER A 126 -24.09 -7.61 35.68
N PRO A 127 -24.20 -8.80 36.31
CA PRO A 127 -23.09 -9.74 36.46
C PRO A 127 -22.56 -10.30 35.14
N LEU A 128 -21.24 -10.52 35.07
CA LEU A 128 -20.57 -11.18 33.97
C LEU A 128 -20.53 -12.69 34.23
N HIS A 129 -21.33 -13.46 33.48
CA HIS A 129 -21.28 -14.91 33.48
C HIS A 129 -20.32 -15.40 32.40
N SER A 130 -19.25 -16.08 32.81
CA SER A 130 -18.34 -16.84 31.96
C SER A 130 -18.55 -18.34 32.21
N VAL A 131 -18.53 -19.16 31.15
CA VAL A 131 -18.66 -20.63 31.24
C VAL A 131 -17.44 -21.32 30.64
N LYS A 132 -17.04 -22.46 31.20
CA LYS A 132 -15.84 -23.22 30.76
C LYS A 132 -16.16 -24.55 30.07
N SER A 133 -17.44 -24.89 29.89
CA SER A 133 -17.89 -26.08 29.16
C SER A 133 -19.24 -25.81 28.47
N PHE A 134 -19.63 -26.67 27.52
CA PHE A 134 -20.90 -26.51 26.80
C PHE A 134 -22.11 -27.02 27.61
N GLU A 135 -21.91 -27.91 28.58
CA GLU A 135 -22.96 -28.34 29.52
C GLU A 135 -23.47 -27.17 30.39
N ALA A 136 -22.56 -26.28 30.81
CA ALA A 136 -22.90 -25.11 31.64
C ALA A 136 -23.83 -24.11 30.93
N LEU A 137 -23.96 -24.19 29.61
CA LEU A 137 -24.92 -23.41 28.82
C LEU A 137 -26.33 -24.02 28.78
N HIS A 138 -26.55 -25.20 29.37
CA HIS A 138 -27.86 -25.87 29.47
C HIS A 138 -28.55 -26.06 28.10
N LEU A 139 -27.75 -26.36 27.07
CA LEU A 139 -28.19 -26.56 25.69
C LEU A 139 -29.16 -27.75 25.55
N LYS A 140 -30.02 -27.70 24.53
CA LYS A 140 -30.84 -28.85 24.11
C LYS A 140 -29.92 -30.06 23.80
N PRO A 141 -30.21 -31.29 24.27
CA PRO A 141 -29.28 -32.42 24.15
C PRO A 141 -28.83 -32.73 22.72
N GLU A 142 -29.72 -32.56 21.74
CA GLU A 142 -29.45 -32.79 20.33
C GLU A 142 -28.45 -31.77 19.77
N LEU A 143 -28.52 -30.53 20.27
CA LEU A 143 -27.61 -29.45 19.87
C LEU A 143 -26.24 -29.59 20.53
N LEU A 144 -26.20 -30.01 21.81
CA LEU A 144 -24.96 -30.36 22.50
C LEU A 144 -24.25 -31.54 21.82
N GLN A 145 -25.00 -32.56 21.39
CA GLN A 145 -24.47 -33.66 20.59
C GLN A 145 -23.92 -33.17 19.24
N GLY A 146 -24.55 -32.17 18.62
CA GLY A 146 -24.08 -31.50 17.41
C GLY A 146 -22.73 -30.80 17.60
N VAL A 147 -22.57 -30.03 18.68
CA VAL A 147 -21.32 -29.36 19.06
C VAL A 147 -20.17 -30.37 19.23
N TYR A 148 -20.38 -31.46 19.97
CA TYR A 148 -19.34 -32.49 20.15
C TYR A 148 -19.06 -33.28 18.87
N ALA A 149 -20.05 -33.53 18.01
CA ALA A 149 -19.82 -34.18 16.71
C ALA A 149 -19.02 -33.32 15.71
N MET A 150 -18.85 -32.02 15.98
CA MET A 150 -17.93 -31.13 15.26
C MET A 150 -16.51 -31.10 15.85
N GLY A 151 -16.26 -31.81 16.96
CA GLY A 151 -14.96 -31.82 17.65
C GLY A 151 -14.74 -30.66 18.63
N PHE A 152 -15.78 -29.88 18.96
CA PHE A 152 -15.68 -28.77 19.90
C PHE A 152 -15.77 -29.27 21.35
N ASN A 153 -14.63 -29.57 21.97
CA ASN A 153 -14.56 -30.14 23.32
C ASN A 153 -14.85 -29.12 24.44
N ALA A 154 -14.55 -27.84 24.22
CA ALA A 154 -14.80 -26.74 25.15
C ALA A 154 -15.03 -25.41 24.39
N PRO A 155 -15.71 -24.41 24.98
CA PRO A 155 -15.85 -23.09 24.38
C PRO A 155 -14.49 -22.38 24.24
N SER A 156 -14.29 -21.61 23.17
CA SER A 156 -13.16 -20.68 23.06
C SER A 156 -13.36 -19.43 23.92
N LYS A 157 -12.29 -18.69 24.26
CA LYS A 157 -12.36 -17.48 25.14
C LYS A 157 -13.48 -16.49 24.78
N ILE A 158 -13.71 -16.25 23.48
CA ILE A 158 -14.81 -15.41 23.00
C ILE A 158 -16.20 -16.07 23.24
N GLN A 159 -16.31 -17.39 23.06
CA GLN A 159 -17.52 -18.16 23.33
C GLN A 159 -17.83 -18.28 24.82
N GLU A 160 -16.83 -18.44 25.69
CA GLU A 160 -16.99 -18.47 27.16
C GLU A 160 -17.74 -17.23 27.67
N THR A 161 -17.56 -16.09 27.02
CA THR A 161 -18.14 -14.78 27.39
C THR A 161 -19.39 -14.42 26.56
N ALA A 162 -19.37 -14.74 25.26
CA ALA A 162 -20.48 -14.42 24.36
C ALA A 162 -21.67 -15.36 24.55
N LEU A 163 -21.47 -16.67 24.68
CA LEU A 163 -22.57 -17.63 24.69
C LEU A 163 -23.54 -17.47 25.88
N PRO A 164 -23.08 -17.26 27.14
CA PRO A 164 -24.00 -16.98 28.24
C PRO A 164 -24.87 -15.74 27.99
N THR A 165 -24.27 -14.70 27.40
CA THR A 165 -24.95 -13.44 27.07
C THR A 165 -25.92 -13.58 25.89
N LEU A 166 -25.54 -14.32 24.84
CA LEU A 166 -26.37 -14.58 23.66
C LEU A 166 -27.56 -15.50 23.97
N LEU A 167 -27.41 -16.43 24.90
CA LEU A 167 -28.42 -17.42 25.28
C LEU A 167 -29.31 -16.96 26.44
N ALA A 168 -28.91 -15.93 27.21
CA ALA A 168 -29.68 -15.37 28.32
C ALA A 168 -31.11 -14.96 27.94
N ASP A 169 -32.06 -15.23 28.83
CA ASP A 169 -33.43 -14.72 28.78
C ASP A 169 -33.62 -13.61 29.84
N PRO A 170 -34.18 -12.43 29.49
CA PRO A 170 -34.65 -12.04 28.15
C PRO A 170 -33.48 -11.87 27.15
N PRO A 171 -33.73 -12.08 25.84
CA PRO A 171 -32.71 -11.98 24.80
C PRO A 171 -31.96 -10.65 24.80
N GLN A 172 -30.63 -10.70 24.68
CA GLN A 172 -29.76 -9.53 24.72
C GLN A 172 -29.07 -9.32 23.37
N ASN A 173 -29.04 -8.08 22.90
CA ASN A 173 -28.41 -7.69 21.64
C ASN A 173 -26.88 -7.61 21.80
N MET A 174 -26.13 -7.91 20.73
CA MET A 174 -24.67 -8.01 20.81
C MET A 174 -23.96 -7.49 19.56
N ILE A 175 -22.89 -6.73 19.79
CA ILE A 175 -21.82 -6.46 18.81
C ILE A 175 -20.57 -7.17 19.34
N ALA A 176 -20.01 -8.12 18.58
CA ALA A 176 -18.87 -8.92 18.99
C ALA A 176 -17.73 -8.82 17.97
N GLN A 177 -16.67 -8.12 18.35
CA GLN A 177 -15.43 -8.04 17.60
C GLN A 177 -14.41 -9.02 18.18
N SER A 178 -13.80 -9.80 17.29
CA SER A 178 -12.54 -10.52 17.54
C SER A 178 -11.95 -10.98 16.20
N GLN A 179 -10.65 -11.27 16.18
CA GLN A 179 -9.99 -11.78 14.97
C GLN A 179 -10.71 -13.02 14.40
N SER A 180 -10.72 -13.19 13.08
CA SER A 180 -11.34 -14.37 12.47
C SER A 180 -10.55 -15.63 12.84
N GLY A 181 -11.27 -16.74 13.06
CA GLY A 181 -10.70 -17.98 13.62
C GLY A 181 -10.83 -18.16 15.15
N THR A 182 -11.32 -17.17 15.91
CA THR A 182 -11.62 -17.31 17.35
C THR A 182 -12.86 -18.16 17.68
N GLY A 183 -13.68 -18.50 16.67
CA GLY A 183 -14.94 -19.23 16.86
C GLY A 183 -16.23 -18.39 16.81
N LYS A 184 -16.17 -17.12 16.33
CA LYS A 184 -17.35 -16.23 16.12
C LYS A 184 -18.54 -16.95 15.47
N THR A 185 -18.32 -17.60 14.32
CA THR A 185 -19.36 -18.28 13.54
C THR A 185 -20.04 -19.39 14.33
N ALA A 186 -19.28 -20.24 15.03
CA ALA A 186 -19.86 -21.27 15.89
C ALA A 186 -20.63 -20.67 17.08
N ALA A 187 -20.21 -19.50 17.61
CA ALA A 187 -20.93 -18.83 18.70
C ALA A 187 -22.34 -18.39 18.28
N PHE A 188 -22.46 -17.69 17.14
CA PHE A 188 -23.76 -17.20 16.69
C PHE A 188 -24.64 -18.31 16.10
N VAL A 189 -24.05 -19.29 15.40
CA VAL A 189 -24.80 -20.45 14.89
C VAL A 189 -25.41 -21.25 16.04
N LEU A 190 -24.69 -21.43 17.14
CA LEU A 190 -25.22 -22.09 18.33
C LEU A 190 -26.39 -21.31 18.94
N ALA A 191 -26.28 -19.98 19.05
CA ALA A 191 -27.35 -19.11 19.54
C ALA A 191 -28.60 -19.13 18.62
N MET A 192 -28.39 -19.04 17.30
CA MET A 192 -29.43 -19.18 16.27
C MET A 192 -30.24 -20.47 16.44
N ILE A 193 -29.58 -21.64 16.47
CA ILE A 193 -30.26 -22.94 16.55
C ILE A 193 -30.93 -23.11 17.92
N SER A 194 -30.29 -22.64 19.01
CA SER A 194 -30.86 -22.69 20.36
C SER A 194 -32.23 -22.00 20.43
N ARG A 195 -32.39 -20.85 19.76
CA ARG A 195 -33.59 -20.01 19.79
C ARG A 195 -34.70 -20.41 18.83
N VAL A 196 -34.51 -21.44 18.00
CA VAL A 196 -35.60 -22.02 17.18
C VAL A 196 -36.59 -22.81 18.05
N ASP A 197 -37.88 -22.55 17.85
CA ASP A 197 -38.99 -23.39 18.27
C ASP A 197 -39.48 -24.22 17.07
N PRO A 198 -39.07 -25.50 16.92
CA PRO A 198 -39.31 -26.29 15.72
C PRO A 198 -40.80 -26.67 15.51
N ARG A 199 -41.68 -26.37 16.47
CA ARG A 199 -43.14 -26.56 16.34
C ARG A 199 -43.78 -25.49 15.45
N LYS A 200 -43.06 -24.40 15.17
CA LYS A 200 -43.55 -23.22 14.43
C LYS A 200 -42.93 -23.19 13.03
N ASN A 201 -43.56 -23.93 12.11
CA ASN A 201 -43.15 -24.12 10.71
C ASN A 201 -43.18 -22.83 9.85
N TYR A 202 -42.34 -21.86 10.19
CA TYR A 202 -42.05 -20.63 9.45
C TYR A 202 -40.66 -20.09 9.86
N PRO A 203 -40.03 -19.23 9.04
CA PRO A 203 -38.74 -18.62 9.39
C PRO A 203 -38.80 -17.81 10.68
N GLN A 204 -37.94 -18.16 11.63
CA GLN A 204 -37.76 -17.50 12.93
C GLN A 204 -36.39 -16.81 13.01
N VAL A 205 -35.41 -17.29 12.24
CA VAL A 205 -34.04 -16.79 12.25
C VAL A 205 -33.63 -16.39 10.85
N ILE A 206 -32.99 -15.22 10.69
CA ILE A 206 -32.27 -14.88 9.46
C ILE A 206 -30.82 -14.51 9.76
N CYS A 207 -29.90 -15.00 8.93
CA CYS A 207 -28.48 -14.65 8.95
C CYS A 207 -28.08 -14.10 7.58
N LEU A 208 -27.47 -12.91 7.58
CA LEU A 208 -26.91 -12.29 6.39
C LEU A 208 -25.38 -12.47 6.38
N SER A 209 -24.88 -12.97 5.27
CA SER A 209 -23.45 -13.00 4.94
C SER A 209 -23.24 -12.22 3.62
N PRO A 210 -22.09 -11.54 3.44
CA PRO A 210 -21.97 -10.55 2.38
C PRO A 210 -21.88 -11.17 0.97
N THR A 211 -21.38 -12.40 0.82
CA THR A 211 -21.36 -13.11 -0.46
C THR A 211 -21.98 -14.50 -0.41
N TYR A 212 -22.17 -15.08 -1.60
CA TYR A 212 -22.71 -16.42 -1.81
C TYR A 212 -21.90 -17.48 -1.05
N GLU A 213 -20.58 -17.43 -1.18
CA GLU A 213 -19.64 -18.43 -0.69
C GLU A 213 -19.57 -18.40 0.85
N LEU A 214 -19.57 -17.19 1.44
CA LEU A 214 -19.62 -16.99 2.88
C LEU A 214 -20.97 -17.45 3.47
N ALA A 215 -22.09 -17.23 2.77
CA ALA A 215 -23.39 -17.75 3.18
C ALA A 215 -23.45 -19.29 3.15
N ILE A 216 -22.87 -19.92 2.12
CA ILE A 216 -22.75 -21.38 2.03
C ILE A 216 -21.94 -21.93 3.21
N GLN A 217 -20.77 -21.35 3.52
CA GLN A 217 -19.94 -21.79 4.66
C GLN A 217 -20.65 -21.66 6.00
N THR A 218 -21.27 -20.51 6.28
CA THR A 218 -21.99 -20.30 7.55
C THR A 218 -23.20 -21.25 7.66
N GLY A 219 -23.85 -21.59 6.55
CA GLY A 219 -24.89 -22.62 6.52
C GLY A 219 -24.39 -24.06 6.60
N GLU A 220 -23.19 -24.38 6.10
CA GLU A 220 -22.55 -25.67 6.36
C GLU A 220 -22.25 -25.86 7.86
N VAL A 221 -21.70 -24.83 8.51
CA VAL A 221 -21.46 -24.83 9.97
C VAL A 221 -22.78 -25.04 10.71
N ALA A 222 -23.85 -24.36 10.29
CA ALA A 222 -25.19 -24.54 10.86
C ALA A 222 -25.77 -25.95 10.64
N ALA A 223 -25.69 -26.50 9.44
CA ALA A 223 -26.17 -27.85 9.14
C ALA A 223 -25.36 -28.96 9.84
N LYS A 224 -24.05 -28.77 10.01
CA LYS A 224 -23.18 -29.66 10.80
C LYS A 224 -23.55 -29.62 12.29
N MET A 225 -23.80 -28.43 12.84
CA MET A 225 -24.18 -28.25 14.24
C MET A 225 -25.63 -28.69 14.53
N SER A 226 -26.57 -28.49 13.61
CA SER A 226 -27.97 -28.90 13.75
C SER A 226 -28.23 -30.36 13.36
N LYS A 227 -27.19 -31.16 13.08
CA LYS A 227 -27.28 -32.52 12.50
C LYS A 227 -28.21 -33.48 13.24
N PHE A 228 -28.36 -33.34 14.55
CA PHE A 228 -29.26 -34.17 15.38
C PHE A 228 -30.60 -33.48 15.68
N CYS A 229 -30.71 -32.17 15.46
CA CYS A 229 -31.92 -31.36 15.64
C CYS A 229 -32.90 -31.55 14.46
N ARG A 230 -33.40 -32.78 14.27
CA ARG A 230 -34.13 -33.23 13.05
C ARG A 230 -35.30 -32.34 12.60
N ASP A 231 -35.97 -31.67 13.55
CA ASP A 231 -37.13 -30.81 13.25
C ASP A 231 -36.73 -29.37 12.85
N VAL A 232 -35.44 -29.00 13.00
CA VAL A 232 -34.89 -27.72 12.52
C VAL A 232 -34.56 -27.84 11.03
N ARG A 233 -35.05 -26.88 10.22
CA ARG A 233 -34.80 -26.82 8.78
C ARG A 233 -34.13 -25.50 8.41
N LEU A 234 -33.23 -25.56 7.44
CA LEU A 234 -32.42 -24.44 6.98
C LEU A 234 -32.62 -24.26 5.47
N ARG A 235 -32.75 -23.02 4.99
CA ARG A 235 -32.82 -22.69 3.56
C ARG A 235 -31.80 -21.62 3.19
N PHE A 236 -31.18 -21.75 2.03
CA PHE A 236 -30.21 -20.79 1.52
C PHE A 236 -30.87 -19.74 0.61
N ALA A 237 -30.83 -18.46 0.99
CA ALA A 237 -31.31 -17.34 0.18
C ALA A 237 -30.14 -16.75 -0.63
N VAL A 238 -29.73 -17.47 -1.68
CA VAL A 238 -28.48 -17.22 -2.43
C VAL A 238 -28.70 -17.19 -3.95
N ARG A 239 -27.66 -16.88 -4.74
CA ARG A 239 -27.72 -16.99 -6.21
C ARG A 239 -27.97 -18.45 -6.62
N GLY A 240 -28.85 -18.67 -7.60
CA GLY A 240 -29.27 -20.02 -8.05
C GLY A 240 -30.42 -20.63 -7.25
N GLU A 241 -30.59 -20.25 -5.97
CA GLU A 241 -31.77 -20.62 -5.19
C GLU A 241 -32.92 -19.66 -5.47
N ASP A 242 -34.07 -20.18 -5.91
CA ASP A 242 -35.28 -19.39 -6.16
C ASP A 242 -36.51 -19.99 -5.45
N VAL A 243 -37.51 -19.12 -5.27
CA VAL A 243 -38.76 -19.40 -4.55
C VAL A 243 -39.91 -19.02 -5.48
N ALA A 244 -40.88 -19.93 -5.64
CA ALA A 244 -41.97 -19.74 -6.59
C ALA A 244 -42.89 -18.59 -6.18
N LYS A 245 -43.47 -17.88 -7.16
CA LYS A 245 -44.32 -16.71 -6.91
C LYS A 245 -45.60 -17.10 -6.17
N GLY A 246 -45.62 -16.87 -4.86
CA GLY A 246 -46.72 -17.23 -3.96
C GLY A 246 -46.41 -18.37 -2.98
N GLU A 247 -45.26 -19.03 -3.11
CA GLU A 247 -44.75 -20.02 -2.16
C GLU A 247 -44.61 -19.42 -0.75
N ARG A 248 -44.69 -20.28 0.27
CA ARG A 248 -44.46 -19.91 1.66
C ARG A 248 -43.41 -20.82 2.26
N LEU A 249 -42.28 -20.25 2.66
CA LEU A 249 -41.20 -20.98 3.29
C LEU A 249 -41.66 -21.45 4.67
N THR A 250 -41.40 -22.73 4.95
CA THR A 250 -41.69 -23.36 6.25
C THR A 250 -40.42 -23.67 7.04
N ASP A 251 -39.25 -23.40 6.46
CA ASP A 251 -37.94 -23.58 7.08
C ASP A 251 -37.76 -22.62 8.27
N HIS A 252 -36.97 -23.04 9.27
CA HIS A 252 -36.86 -22.32 10.54
C HIS A 252 -35.75 -21.25 10.52
N ILE A 253 -34.68 -21.50 9.75
CA ILE A 253 -33.52 -20.63 9.60
C ILE A 253 -33.31 -20.32 8.12
N ILE A 254 -33.13 -19.04 7.76
CA ILE A 254 -32.69 -18.62 6.41
C ILE A 254 -31.29 -18.01 6.51
N ILE A 255 -30.38 -18.45 5.65
CA ILE A 255 -28.99 -17.96 5.57
C ILE A 255 -28.74 -17.50 4.13
N GLY A 256 -28.23 -16.29 3.90
CA GLY A 256 -28.10 -15.80 2.52
C GLY A 256 -27.51 -14.40 2.38
N THR A 257 -27.53 -13.89 1.15
CA THR A 257 -27.04 -12.53 0.85
C THR A 257 -28.17 -11.50 1.00
N PRO A 258 -27.86 -10.23 1.35
CA PRO A 258 -28.87 -9.20 1.59
C PRO A 258 -29.86 -9.03 0.42
N GLY A 259 -29.38 -9.07 -0.81
CA GLY A 259 -30.21 -8.89 -2.00
C GLY A 259 -31.25 -9.99 -2.19
N LYS A 260 -30.85 -11.27 -2.08
CA LYS A 260 -31.76 -12.41 -2.23
C LYS A 260 -32.73 -12.52 -1.04
N LEU A 261 -32.27 -12.24 0.18
CA LEU A 261 -33.15 -12.27 1.36
C LEU A 261 -34.16 -11.09 1.34
N MET A 262 -33.76 -9.91 0.88
CA MET A 262 -34.67 -8.78 0.61
C MET A 262 -35.71 -9.15 -0.47
N ASP A 263 -35.29 -9.78 -1.57
CA ASP A 263 -36.19 -10.26 -2.62
C ASP A 263 -37.22 -11.26 -2.06
N TRP A 264 -36.79 -12.25 -1.29
CA TRP A 264 -37.68 -13.27 -0.70
C TRP A 264 -38.62 -12.69 0.36
N GLY A 265 -38.10 -11.89 1.30
CA GLY A 265 -38.87 -11.37 2.44
C GLY A 265 -39.80 -10.20 2.09
N ILE A 266 -39.35 -9.24 1.27
CA ILE A 266 -40.08 -7.99 1.02
C ILE A 266 -40.85 -8.00 -0.31
N LYS A 267 -40.19 -8.44 -1.40
CA LYS A 267 -40.73 -8.38 -2.78
C LYS A 267 -41.62 -9.57 -3.10
N PHE A 268 -41.20 -10.80 -2.78
CA PHE A 268 -42.01 -12.01 -2.97
C PHE A 268 -42.90 -12.35 -1.75
N ARG A 269 -42.56 -11.83 -0.57
CA ARG A 269 -43.25 -12.08 0.71
C ARG A 269 -43.38 -13.58 1.02
N ALA A 270 -42.33 -14.33 0.72
CA ALA A 270 -42.25 -15.77 0.94
C ALA A 270 -42.30 -16.17 2.43
N PHE A 271 -41.97 -15.23 3.31
CA PHE A 271 -42.12 -15.32 4.76
C PHE A 271 -42.42 -13.92 5.35
N ASP A 272 -42.70 -13.86 6.65
CA ASP A 272 -43.10 -12.63 7.34
C ASP A 272 -41.97 -12.16 8.27
N LEU A 273 -41.26 -11.09 7.88
CA LEU A 273 -40.13 -10.52 8.63
C LEU A 273 -40.49 -10.12 10.07
N ARG A 274 -41.78 -9.87 10.36
CA ARG A 274 -42.28 -9.52 11.70
C ARG A 274 -42.31 -10.72 12.66
N LYS A 275 -42.05 -11.94 12.17
CA LYS A 275 -41.98 -13.18 12.96
C LYS A 275 -40.55 -13.61 13.30
N ILE A 276 -39.54 -12.89 12.81
CA ILE A 276 -38.14 -13.17 13.10
C ILE A 276 -37.83 -12.82 14.55
N SER A 277 -37.33 -13.80 15.32
CA SER A 277 -36.87 -13.66 16.70
C SER A 277 -35.36 -13.43 16.80
N VAL A 278 -34.58 -13.82 15.79
CA VAL A 278 -33.12 -13.63 15.74
C VAL A 278 -32.66 -13.12 14.37
N PHE A 279 -31.88 -12.04 14.38
CA PHE A 279 -31.20 -11.45 13.22
C PHE A 279 -29.69 -11.48 13.45
N VAL A 280 -28.95 -12.05 12.50
CA VAL A 280 -27.48 -12.11 12.54
C VAL A 280 -26.86 -11.42 11.32
N LEU A 281 -25.85 -10.60 11.56
CA LEU A 281 -24.95 -10.06 10.55
C LEU A 281 -23.53 -10.66 10.74
N ASP A 282 -23.04 -11.39 9.74
CA ASP A 282 -21.70 -12.01 9.71
C ASP A 282 -20.75 -11.24 8.76
N GLU A 283 -19.46 -11.19 9.10
CA GLU A 283 -18.40 -10.42 8.40
C GLU A 283 -18.86 -8.99 8.04
N ALA A 284 -19.27 -8.23 9.07
CA ALA A 284 -19.94 -6.94 8.91
C ALA A 284 -19.05 -5.81 8.34
N ASP A 285 -17.74 -5.90 8.54
CA ASP A 285 -16.71 -5.10 7.88
C ASP A 285 -16.79 -5.26 6.35
N VAL A 286 -16.80 -6.50 5.87
CA VAL A 286 -17.01 -6.84 4.45
C VAL A 286 -18.40 -6.41 3.96
N MET A 287 -19.43 -6.50 4.81
CA MET A 287 -20.82 -6.12 4.47
C MET A 287 -20.98 -4.62 4.12
N ILE A 288 -20.15 -3.74 4.68
CA ILE A 288 -20.19 -2.29 4.41
C ILE A 288 -19.34 -1.95 3.19
N ALA A 289 -18.16 -2.56 3.06
CA ALA A 289 -17.30 -2.41 1.88
C ALA A 289 -17.98 -2.89 0.58
N THR A 290 -19.01 -3.75 0.67
CA THR A 290 -19.77 -4.24 -0.48
C THR A 290 -20.88 -3.26 -0.88
N GLN A 291 -20.76 -2.65 -2.07
CA GLN A 291 -21.66 -1.57 -2.53
C GLN A 291 -23.15 -1.94 -2.40
N GLY A 292 -23.92 -1.05 -1.76
CA GLY A 292 -25.37 -1.18 -1.57
C GLY A 292 -25.83 -2.30 -0.63
N HIS A 293 -24.93 -3.10 -0.03
CA HIS A 293 -25.31 -4.12 0.95
C HIS A 293 -25.75 -3.47 2.27
N GLN A 294 -25.09 -2.37 2.67
CA GLN A 294 -25.47 -1.50 3.79
C GLN A 294 -26.96 -1.12 3.76
N ASP A 295 -27.45 -0.56 2.63
CA ASP A 295 -28.85 -0.20 2.41
C ASP A 295 -29.81 -1.39 2.48
N GLN A 296 -29.40 -2.53 1.92
CA GLN A 296 -30.22 -3.75 1.90
C GLN A 296 -30.39 -4.32 3.32
N CYS A 297 -29.32 -4.35 4.11
CA CYS A 297 -29.37 -4.70 5.53
C CYS A 297 -30.26 -3.74 6.33
N ILE A 298 -30.13 -2.43 6.12
CA ILE A 298 -30.98 -1.41 6.76
C ILE A 298 -32.46 -1.58 6.39
N ARG A 299 -32.76 -1.90 5.13
CA ARG A 299 -34.14 -2.18 4.66
C ARG A 299 -34.73 -3.43 5.30
N ILE A 300 -33.94 -4.49 5.46
CA ILE A 300 -34.37 -5.72 6.15
C ILE A 300 -34.61 -5.44 7.63
N HIS A 301 -33.65 -4.80 8.32
CA HIS A 301 -33.74 -4.41 9.73
C HIS A 301 -35.02 -3.62 10.03
N LYS A 302 -35.36 -2.64 9.18
CA LYS A 302 -36.58 -1.80 9.30
C LYS A 302 -37.91 -2.55 9.14
N GLN A 303 -37.90 -3.88 8.96
CA GLN A 303 -39.10 -4.73 8.90
C GLN A 303 -39.15 -5.79 10.04
N LEU A 304 -38.12 -5.84 10.90
CA LEU A 304 -38.04 -6.76 12.03
C LEU A 304 -38.86 -6.25 13.23
N PRO A 305 -39.33 -7.12 14.13
CA PRO A 305 -39.98 -6.69 15.36
C PRO A 305 -38.95 -6.12 16.35
N PRO A 306 -39.34 -5.18 17.24
CA PRO A 306 -38.43 -4.60 18.25
C PRO A 306 -37.99 -5.61 19.32
N THR A 307 -38.61 -6.78 19.38
CA THR A 307 -38.24 -7.92 20.23
C THR A 307 -37.30 -8.91 19.53
N CYS A 308 -36.83 -8.62 18.31
CA CYS A 308 -35.85 -9.44 17.62
C CYS A 308 -34.47 -9.27 18.27
N GLN A 309 -33.82 -10.38 18.62
CA GLN A 309 -32.44 -10.34 19.08
C GLN A 309 -31.51 -10.09 17.90
N MET A 310 -30.69 -9.04 17.99
CA MET A 310 -29.78 -8.62 16.93
C MET A 310 -28.34 -8.91 17.35
N MET A 311 -27.64 -9.68 16.52
CA MET A 311 -26.25 -10.11 16.73
C MET A 311 -25.39 -9.67 15.55
N PHE A 312 -24.25 -9.04 15.82
CA PHE A 312 -23.39 -8.44 14.79
C PHE A 312 -21.94 -8.85 15.03
N PHE A 313 -21.28 -9.42 14.02
CA PHE A 313 -19.93 -9.96 14.11
C PHE A 313 -19.01 -9.34 13.05
N SER A 314 -17.84 -8.89 13.50
CA SER A 314 -16.82 -8.23 12.67
C SER A 314 -15.43 -8.77 13.02
N ALA A 315 -14.45 -8.62 12.13
CA ALA A 315 -13.04 -8.74 12.47
C ALA A 315 -12.44 -7.38 12.84
N THR A 316 -12.74 -6.33 12.07
CA THR A 316 -12.27 -4.96 12.32
C THR A 316 -13.23 -4.17 13.21
N TYR A 317 -12.80 -2.97 13.62
CA TYR A 317 -13.52 -2.04 14.49
C TYR A 317 -13.33 -0.59 14.00
N GLU A 318 -13.30 -0.42 12.68
CA GLU A 318 -13.21 0.89 12.04
C GLU A 318 -14.45 1.73 12.35
N LYS A 319 -14.31 3.06 12.30
CA LYS A 319 -15.35 3.99 12.73
C LYS A 319 -16.67 3.77 11.97
N GLU A 320 -16.60 3.64 10.64
CA GLU A 320 -17.76 3.40 9.77
C GLU A 320 -18.44 2.06 10.06
N VAL A 321 -17.65 1.02 10.39
CA VAL A 321 -18.16 -0.30 10.80
C VAL A 321 -18.98 -0.19 12.09
N MET A 322 -18.54 0.64 13.03
CA MET A 322 -19.23 0.83 14.30
C MET A 322 -20.43 1.77 14.24
N GLU A 323 -20.37 2.85 13.46
CA GLU A 323 -21.54 3.72 13.23
C GLU A 323 -22.69 2.94 12.57
N PHE A 324 -22.37 2.00 11.66
CA PHE A 324 -23.36 1.06 11.11
C PHE A 324 -23.83 -0.01 12.11
N ALA A 325 -22.92 -0.56 12.93
CA ALA A 325 -23.26 -1.55 13.95
C ALA A 325 -24.25 -0.99 14.99
N GLU A 326 -23.98 0.21 15.50
CA GLU A 326 -24.82 0.88 16.50
C GLU A 326 -26.14 1.41 15.91
N TYR A 327 -26.18 1.70 14.59
CA TYR A 327 -27.44 1.99 13.88
C TYR A 327 -28.35 0.76 13.77
N ILE A 328 -27.79 -0.43 13.51
CA ILE A 328 -28.58 -1.67 13.35
C ILE A 328 -28.89 -2.36 14.68
N VAL A 329 -28.02 -2.28 15.69
CA VAL A 329 -28.14 -3.07 16.92
C VAL A 329 -28.47 -2.17 18.12
N PRO A 330 -29.77 -2.01 18.49
CA PRO A 330 -30.16 -1.11 19.58
C PRO A 330 -29.79 -1.69 20.95
N ASN A 331 -29.19 -0.87 21.81
CA ASN A 331 -28.70 -1.24 23.16
C ASN A 331 -27.82 -2.51 23.17
N PRO A 332 -26.70 -2.53 22.43
CA PRO A 332 -25.83 -3.71 22.35
C PRO A 332 -25.04 -3.90 23.65
N ILE A 333 -24.77 -5.16 23.99
CA ILE A 333 -23.55 -5.50 24.73
C ILE A 333 -22.42 -5.59 23.71
N ILE A 334 -21.35 -4.85 23.95
CA ILE A 334 -20.19 -4.75 23.07
C ILE A 334 -19.09 -5.62 23.67
N ILE A 335 -18.73 -6.71 22.98
CA ILE A 335 -17.55 -7.52 23.32
C ILE A 335 -16.45 -7.19 22.32
N ARG A 336 -15.29 -6.77 22.82
CA ARG A 336 -14.08 -6.53 22.03
C ARG A 336 -12.98 -7.45 22.53
N LEU A 337 -12.18 -7.99 21.62
CA LEU A 337 -10.86 -8.47 22.00
C LEU A 337 -9.97 -7.23 22.08
N ALA A 338 -9.32 -6.99 23.23
CA ALA A 338 -8.33 -5.92 23.32
C ALA A 338 -7.33 -6.09 22.17
N ARG A 339 -6.99 -5.01 21.45
CA ARG A 339 -6.05 -5.11 20.32
C ARG A 339 -4.75 -5.74 20.83
N GLU A 340 -4.23 -6.70 20.07
CA GLU A 340 -2.89 -7.21 20.28
C GLU A 340 -1.95 -6.01 20.15
N GLN A 341 -1.31 -5.61 21.26
CA GLN A 341 0.01 -5.02 21.13
C GLN A 341 0.85 -6.16 20.55
N GLU A 342 1.02 -6.17 19.23
CA GLU A 342 1.86 -7.17 18.55
C GLU A 342 3.28 -6.98 19.10
N SER A 343 3.62 -7.75 20.13
CA SER A 343 4.92 -7.71 20.80
C SER A 343 5.93 -8.42 19.89
N LEU A 344 6.51 -7.66 18.97
CA LEU A 344 7.48 -8.12 17.98
C LEU A 344 8.82 -8.57 18.59
N ASP A 345 8.91 -8.71 19.91
CA ASP A 345 10.08 -9.02 20.73
C ASP A 345 10.83 -10.28 20.25
N ASN A 346 10.13 -11.23 19.61
CA ASN A 346 10.69 -12.45 19.02
C ASN A 346 10.88 -12.39 17.49
N ILE A 347 10.62 -11.25 16.84
CA ILE A 347 10.86 -11.02 15.42
C ILE A 347 12.04 -10.06 15.26
N LYS A 348 13.22 -10.60 14.93
CA LYS A 348 14.42 -9.79 14.65
C LYS A 348 14.20 -9.07 13.30
N GLN A 349 14.04 -7.75 13.34
CA GLN A 349 13.75 -6.90 12.18
C GLN A 349 15.03 -6.27 11.61
N TYR A 350 15.21 -6.35 10.31
CA TYR A 350 16.36 -5.84 9.57
C TYR A 350 15.91 -5.05 8.35
N TYR A 351 16.82 -4.27 7.77
CA TYR A 351 16.65 -3.66 6.47
C TYR A 351 17.95 -3.74 5.66
N VAL A 352 17.83 -3.81 4.34
CA VAL A 352 18.95 -3.81 3.38
C VAL A 352 18.71 -2.66 2.42
N LYS A 353 19.69 -1.75 2.30
CA LYS A 353 19.67 -0.68 1.29
C LYS A 353 20.06 -1.29 -0.05
N CYS A 354 19.20 -1.11 -1.06
CA CYS A 354 19.41 -1.60 -2.43
C CYS A 354 19.26 -0.42 -3.39
N ARG A 355 20.14 -0.24 -4.38
CA ARG A 355 20.04 0.85 -5.36
C ARG A 355 18.87 0.69 -6.33
N ASP A 356 18.55 -0.56 -6.67
CA ASP A 356 17.57 -0.92 -7.68
C ASP A 356 16.97 -2.32 -7.43
N GLN A 357 16.01 -2.70 -8.27
CA GLN A 357 15.30 -3.99 -8.21
C GLN A 357 16.21 -5.23 -8.41
N ASN A 358 17.32 -5.11 -9.14
CA ASN A 358 18.29 -6.20 -9.28
C ASN A 358 19.17 -6.33 -8.02
N GLU A 359 19.54 -5.23 -7.37
CA GLU A 359 20.24 -5.28 -6.08
C GLU A 359 19.32 -5.82 -4.97
N LYS A 360 18.02 -5.50 -4.98
CA LYS A 360 17.00 -6.18 -4.15
C LYS A 360 17.02 -7.71 -4.38
N TYR A 361 17.12 -8.15 -5.64
CA TYR A 361 17.21 -9.57 -5.97
C TYR A 361 18.51 -10.23 -5.46
N GLN A 362 19.65 -9.57 -5.64
CA GLN A 362 20.94 -10.07 -5.15
C GLN A 362 20.96 -10.17 -3.62
N ALA A 363 20.36 -9.20 -2.92
CA ALA A 363 20.17 -9.28 -1.46
C ALA A 363 19.38 -10.55 -1.06
N ILE A 364 18.29 -10.86 -1.76
CA ILE A 364 17.54 -12.12 -1.56
C ILE A 364 18.42 -13.34 -1.82
N SER A 365 19.09 -13.43 -2.97
CA SER A 365 19.90 -14.61 -3.32
C SER A 365 20.98 -14.88 -2.26
N ASN A 366 21.67 -13.84 -1.80
CA ASN A 366 22.64 -13.91 -0.71
C ASN A 366 22.02 -14.39 0.62
N ILE A 367 20.82 -13.91 0.98
CA ILE A 367 20.09 -14.36 2.19
C ILE A 367 19.76 -15.86 2.12
N TYR A 368 19.30 -16.35 0.97
CA TYR A 368 18.99 -17.77 0.77
C TYR A 368 20.23 -18.67 0.66
N GLY A 369 21.37 -18.13 0.21
CA GLY A 369 22.64 -18.86 0.15
C GLY A 369 23.32 -19.04 1.52
N VAL A 370 23.05 -18.14 2.48
CA VAL A 370 23.70 -18.14 3.81
C VAL A 370 22.84 -18.75 4.92
N ILE A 371 21.51 -18.65 4.84
CA ILE A 371 20.59 -19.11 5.90
C ILE A 371 19.94 -20.44 5.54
N THR A 372 19.85 -21.37 6.50
CA THR A 372 19.06 -22.61 6.41
C THR A 372 17.55 -22.33 6.41
N VAL A 373 17.02 -21.75 5.33
CA VAL A 373 15.62 -21.29 5.24
C VAL A 373 14.65 -22.46 5.35
N GLY A 374 13.79 -22.46 6.38
CA GLY A 374 12.73 -23.45 6.55
C GLY A 374 11.64 -23.30 5.48
N GLN A 375 10.93 -22.17 5.56
CA GLN A 375 10.08 -21.58 4.53
C GLN A 375 10.06 -20.05 4.70
N ALA A 376 9.76 -19.32 3.63
CA ALA A 376 9.69 -17.88 3.65
C ALA A 376 8.54 -17.31 2.81
N ILE A 377 8.09 -16.10 3.16
CA ILE A 377 7.10 -15.33 2.40
C ILE A 377 7.74 -14.02 1.94
N ILE A 378 7.56 -13.68 0.66
CA ILE A 378 8.08 -12.45 0.06
C ILE A 378 6.91 -11.59 -0.42
N PHE A 379 6.80 -10.38 0.11
CA PHE A 379 5.75 -9.43 -0.24
C PHE A 379 6.24 -8.40 -1.26
N CYS A 380 5.58 -8.34 -2.42
CA CYS A 380 5.80 -7.35 -3.48
C CYS A 380 4.64 -6.34 -3.53
N HIS A 381 4.84 -5.18 -4.15
CA HIS A 381 3.76 -4.21 -4.38
C HIS A 381 2.89 -4.61 -5.58
N THR A 382 3.49 -4.92 -6.74
CA THR A 382 2.76 -5.18 -7.99
C THR A 382 2.75 -6.65 -8.40
N ARG A 383 1.75 -7.03 -9.20
CA ARG A 383 1.68 -8.32 -9.91
C ARG A 383 2.89 -8.55 -10.82
N LYS A 384 3.35 -7.51 -11.53
CA LYS A 384 4.53 -7.56 -12.42
C LYS A 384 5.80 -7.93 -11.64
N THR A 385 6.05 -7.24 -10.52
CA THR A 385 7.19 -7.48 -9.64
C THR A 385 7.17 -8.89 -9.07
N ALA A 386 5.99 -9.38 -8.62
CA ALA A 386 5.83 -10.74 -8.11
C ALA A 386 6.12 -11.81 -9.17
N GLY A 387 5.62 -11.63 -10.41
CA GLY A 387 5.87 -12.56 -11.52
C GLY A 387 7.33 -12.58 -11.97
N TRP A 388 7.95 -11.41 -12.13
CA TRP A 388 9.37 -11.26 -12.45
C TRP A 388 10.27 -11.92 -11.40
N LEU A 389 9.98 -11.68 -10.12
CA LEU A 389 10.77 -12.24 -9.01
C LEU A 389 10.64 -13.76 -8.97
N ALA A 390 9.45 -14.29 -9.23
CA ALA A 390 9.22 -15.74 -9.29
C ALA A 390 9.95 -16.40 -10.46
N GLU A 391 9.91 -15.80 -11.65
CA GLU A 391 10.65 -16.31 -12.81
C GLU A 391 12.16 -16.31 -12.53
N ARG A 392 12.68 -15.24 -11.92
CA ARG A 392 14.09 -15.11 -11.58
C ARG A 392 14.53 -16.14 -10.53
N MET A 393 13.83 -16.23 -9.40
CA MET A 393 14.13 -17.21 -8.34
C MET A 393 13.98 -18.67 -8.82
N SER A 394 13.04 -18.94 -9.74
CA SER A 394 12.86 -20.29 -10.32
C SER A 394 14.01 -20.66 -11.26
N LYS A 395 14.56 -19.70 -12.03
CA LYS A 395 15.74 -19.92 -12.88
C LYS A 395 17.00 -20.22 -12.06
N ASP A 396 17.13 -19.59 -10.90
CA ASP A 396 18.23 -19.85 -9.95
C ASP A 396 17.98 -21.11 -9.09
N GLY A 397 16.90 -21.86 -9.35
CA GLY A 397 16.66 -23.21 -8.81
C GLY A 397 15.83 -23.29 -7.52
N HIS A 398 15.23 -22.19 -7.06
CA HIS A 398 14.36 -22.21 -5.89
C HIS A 398 12.95 -22.75 -6.20
N SER A 399 12.35 -23.52 -5.28
CA SER A 399 10.93 -23.92 -5.39
C SER A 399 10.02 -22.80 -4.90
N VAL A 400 9.37 -22.13 -5.85
CA VAL A 400 8.66 -20.87 -5.65
C VAL A 400 7.20 -21.01 -6.06
N ALA A 401 6.29 -20.62 -5.17
CA ALA A 401 4.91 -20.35 -5.49
C ALA A 401 4.65 -18.85 -5.60
N VAL A 402 3.74 -18.48 -6.50
CA VAL A 402 3.16 -17.13 -6.60
C VAL A 402 1.71 -17.18 -6.13
N LEU A 403 1.25 -16.15 -5.43
CA LEU A 403 -0.16 -15.90 -5.20
C LEU A 403 -0.52 -14.43 -5.45
N SER A 404 -1.45 -14.21 -6.38
CA SER A 404 -1.99 -12.92 -6.80
C SER A 404 -3.52 -12.95 -6.77
N GLY A 405 -4.17 -11.79 -6.98
CA GLY A 405 -5.62 -11.67 -7.06
C GLY A 405 -6.22 -12.35 -8.29
N GLU A 406 -5.46 -12.47 -9.37
CA GLU A 406 -5.87 -13.15 -10.61
C GLU A 406 -6.18 -14.64 -10.43
N LEU A 407 -5.55 -15.30 -9.45
CA LEU A 407 -5.83 -16.70 -9.16
C LEU A 407 -7.23 -16.86 -8.56
N THR A 408 -7.99 -17.85 -9.04
CA THR A 408 -9.28 -18.23 -8.45
C THR A 408 -9.10 -18.73 -7.02
N VAL A 409 -10.16 -18.72 -6.20
CA VAL A 409 -10.09 -19.20 -4.80
C VAL A 409 -9.52 -20.62 -4.73
N ASP A 410 -9.94 -21.52 -5.61
CA ASP A 410 -9.42 -22.90 -5.68
C ASP A 410 -7.92 -22.97 -6.05
N GLN A 411 -7.47 -22.13 -6.99
CA GLN A 411 -6.05 -22.03 -7.35
C GLN A 411 -5.21 -21.47 -6.19
N ARG A 412 -5.69 -20.43 -5.50
CA ARG A 412 -5.07 -19.87 -4.29
C ARG A 412 -4.95 -20.95 -3.21
N LEU A 413 -5.98 -21.77 -3.00
CA LEU A 413 -5.96 -22.88 -2.05
C LEU A 413 -4.97 -23.99 -2.44
N ALA A 414 -4.93 -24.38 -3.72
CA ALA A 414 -3.99 -25.39 -4.23
C ALA A 414 -2.53 -24.94 -4.14
N VAL A 415 -2.25 -23.63 -4.25
CA VAL A 415 -0.94 -23.05 -3.93
C VAL A 415 -0.65 -23.13 -2.43
N LEU A 416 -1.59 -22.73 -1.58
CA LEU A 416 -1.37 -22.65 -0.14
C LEU A 416 -1.26 -24.01 0.55
N ASP A 417 -2.01 -25.03 0.14
CA ASP A 417 -1.85 -26.38 0.69
C ASP A 417 -0.55 -27.05 0.18
N ARG A 418 -0.05 -26.73 -1.03
CA ARG A 418 1.33 -27.12 -1.45
C ARG A 418 2.40 -26.46 -0.60
N PHE A 419 2.29 -25.16 -0.34
CA PHE A 419 3.20 -24.44 0.56
C PHE A 419 3.14 -25.04 1.97
N ARG A 420 1.96 -25.30 2.52
CA ARG A 420 1.79 -25.94 3.84
C ARG A 420 2.34 -27.36 3.93
N ALA A 421 2.36 -28.12 2.83
CA ALA A 421 2.98 -29.42 2.74
C ALA A 421 4.52 -29.36 2.66
N GLY A 422 5.11 -28.16 2.63
CA GLY A 422 6.57 -27.96 2.51
C GLY A 422 7.13 -28.23 1.11
N LEU A 423 6.25 -28.45 0.11
CA LEU A 423 6.64 -28.71 -1.29
C LEU A 423 7.24 -27.45 -1.93
N GLU A 424 6.70 -26.28 -1.58
CA GLU A 424 7.21 -24.98 -2.00
C GLU A 424 7.94 -24.33 -0.84
N LYS A 425 9.11 -23.73 -1.10
CA LYS A 425 9.96 -23.12 -0.07
C LYS A 425 9.76 -21.61 0.05
N VAL A 426 9.40 -20.97 -1.06
CA VAL A 426 9.15 -19.54 -1.15
C VAL A 426 7.69 -19.32 -1.58
N LEU A 427 6.98 -18.44 -0.88
CA LEU A 427 5.69 -17.92 -1.33
C LEU A 427 5.84 -16.42 -1.64
N ILE A 428 5.83 -16.07 -2.91
CA ILE A 428 5.80 -14.68 -3.37
C ILE A 428 4.32 -14.26 -3.48
N THR A 429 3.99 -13.09 -2.92
CA THR A 429 2.61 -12.58 -2.90
C THR A 429 2.57 -11.06 -2.98
N THR A 430 1.50 -10.53 -3.55
CA THR A 430 1.10 -9.13 -3.37
C THR A 430 0.34 -8.97 -2.04
N ASN A 431 -0.30 -7.83 -1.80
CA ASN A 431 -1.09 -7.56 -0.59
C ASN A 431 -2.29 -8.51 -0.37
N VAL A 432 -2.63 -9.38 -1.34
CA VAL A 432 -3.68 -10.43 -1.26
C VAL A 432 -3.62 -11.25 0.02
N LEU A 433 -2.42 -11.44 0.59
CA LEU A 433 -2.16 -12.31 1.75
C LEU A 433 -1.50 -11.61 2.94
N SER A 434 -1.52 -10.28 3.02
CA SER A 434 -0.89 -9.56 4.14
C SER A 434 -1.44 -10.01 5.50
N ARG A 435 -2.73 -10.33 5.56
CA ARG A 435 -3.45 -10.76 6.76
C ARG A 435 -3.67 -12.28 6.78
N GLY A 436 -3.71 -12.84 7.99
CA GLY A 436 -4.41 -14.09 8.30
C GLY A 436 -3.86 -15.45 7.84
N ILE A 437 -2.86 -15.54 6.95
CA ILE A 437 -2.18 -16.83 6.69
C ILE A 437 -1.52 -17.34 7.97
N ASP A 438 -1.79 -18.60 8.31
CA ASP A 438 -1.09 -19.33 9.36
C ASP A 438 -0.37 -20.56 8.79
N VAL A 439 0.96 -20.54 8.91
CA VAL A 439 1.92 -21.57 8.51
C VAL A 439 3.09 -21.56 9.51
N ALA A 440 3.07 -22.45 10.49
CA ALA A 440 4.03 -22.49 11.62
C ALA A 440 5.48 -22.88 11.23
N GLN A 441 5.79 -22.96 9.94
CA GLN A 441 7.12 -23.23 9.37
C GLN A 441 7.79 -22.00 8.74
N VAL A 442 7.10 -20.86 8.65
CA VAL A 442 7.67 -19.62 8.08
C VAL A 442 8.66 -18.99 9.04
N THR A 443 9.95 -19.07 8.70
CA THR A 443 11.07 -18.55 9.50
C THR A 443 11.52 -17.14 9.07
N ILE A 444 11.24 -16.76 7.82
CA ILE A 444 11.63 -15.46 7.25
C ILE A 444 10.44 -14.80 6.54
N VAL A 445 10.27 -13.50 6.77
CA VAL A 445 9.44 -12.61 5.94
C VAL A 445 10.34 -11.61 5.25
N VAL A 446 10.17 -11.42 3.95
CA VAL A 446 10.85 -10.38 3.17
C VAL A 446 9.82 -9.39 2.63
N ASN A 447 9.95 -8.11 2.96
CA ASN A 447 9.29 -7.04 2.22
C ASN A 447 10.21 -6.66 1.06
N PHE A 448 9.90 -7.16 -0.15
CA PHE A 448 10.61 -6.76 -1.37
C PHE A 448 10.28 -5.30 -1.72
N ASP A 449 9.03 -4.93 -1.50
CA ASP A 449 8.57 -3.55 -1.49
C ASP A 449 7.90 -3.27 -0.15
N LEU A 450 8.17 -2.10 0.44
CA LEU A 450 7.52 -1.67 1.68
C LEU A 450 6.00 -1.52 1.47
N PRO A 451 5.17 -1.84 2.47
CA PRO A 451 3.73 -1.61 2.40
C PRO A 451 3.45 -0.11 2.43
N MET A 452 2.64 0.35 1.47
CA MET A 452 2.22 1.73 1.34
C MET A 452 0.70 1.82 1.17
N ASP A 453 0.11 2.91 1.62
CA ASP A 453 -1.29 3.24 1.38
C ASP A 453 -1.51 3.77 -0.06
N GLN A 454 -2.77 4.04 -0.42
CA GLN A 454 -3.13 4.58 -1.74
C GLN A 454 -2.56 5.98 -2.03
N ASN A 455 -1.97 6.64 -1.03
CA ASN A 455 -1.35 7.97 -1.11
C ASN A 455 0.20 7.89 -1.08
N GLY A 456 0.80 6.69 -1.15
CA GLY A 456 2.25 6.49 -1.06
C GLY A 456 2.86 6.69 0.33
N ARG A 457 2.04 6.71 1.39
CA ARG A 457 2.46 6.81 2.80
C ARG A 457 2.71 5.40 3.35
N ALA A 458 3.52 5.25 4.40
CA ALA A 458 3.79 3.94 5.00
C ALA A 458 2.52 3.33 5.62
N ASP A 459 2.15 2.11 5.20
CA ASP A 459 1.05 1.35 5.81
C ASP A 459 1.60 0.45 6.93
N CYS A 460 1.58 0.99 8.14
CA CYS A 460 2.02 0.31 9.35
C CYS A 460 1.14 -0.90 9.74
N GLU A 461 -0.16 -0.91 9.38
CA GLU A 461 -1.06 -2.02 9.75
C GLU A 461 -0.79 -3.24 8.85
N THR A 462 -0.63 -3.02 7.55
CA THR A 462 -0.13 -4.05 6.63
C THR A 462 1.29 -4.48 6.98
N TYR A 463 2.18 -3.57 7.40
CA TYR A 463 3.54 -3.92 7.84
C TYR A 463 3.54 -4.94 8.99
N LEU A 464 2.84 -4.62 10.08
CA LEU A 464 2.66 -5.49 11.24
C LEU A 464 2.13 -6.87 10.82
N HIS A 465 1.02 -6.88 10.08
CA HIS A 465 0.42 -8.12 9.62
C HIS A 465 1.31 -8.93 8.65
N ARG A 466 2.15 -8.31 7.83
CA ARG A 466 3.14 -9.01 6.99
C ARG A 466 4.23 -9.67 7.83
N ILE A 467 4.85 -8.96 8.77
CA ILE A 467 5.93 -9.54 9.60
C ILE A 467 5.41 -10.58 10.60
N GLY A 468 4.18 -10.40 11.11
CA GLY A 468 3.45 -11.38 11.92
C GLY A 468 3.06 -12.68 11.20
N ARG A 469 3.53 -12.93 9.97
CA ARG A 469 3.54 -14.28 9.37
C ARG A 469 4.65 -15.17 9.96
N THR A 470 5.76 -14.61 10.45
CA THR A 470 6.79 -15.33 11.22
C THR A 470 6.67 -15.04 12.72
N GLY A 471 7.61 -15.50 13.55
CA GLY A 471 7.58 -15.30 15.01
C GLY A 471 6.45 -16.04 15.74
N ARG A 472 5.90 -17.12 15.15
CA ARG A 472 4.70 -17.79 15.67
C ARG A 472 5.04 -18.85 16.71
N PHE A 473 4.14 -19.02 17.69
CA PHE A 473 4.23 -20.03 18.76
C PHE A 473 5.52 -19.96 19.60
N GLY A 474 6.05 -18.75 19.84
CA GLY A 474 7.26 -18.54 20.65
C GLY A 474 8.58 -18.84 19.93
N LYS A 475 8.55 -19.27 18.67
CA LYS A 475 9.75 -19.33 17.82
C LYS A 475 10.27 -17.92 17.52
N SER A 476 11.57 -17.78 17.32
CA SER A 476 12.13 -16.57 16.72
C SER A 476 11.76 -16.50 15.23
N GLY A 477 11.51 -15.29 14.74
CA GLY A 477 11.33 -14.98 13.32
C GLY A 477 12.30 -13.91 12.84
N ILE A 478 12.52 -13.84 11.53
CA ILE A 478 13.32 -12.78 10.88
C ILE A 478 12.43 -12.03 9.90
N ALA A 479 12.42 -10.69 9.99
CA ALA A 479 11.79 -9.83 9.00
C ALA A 479 12.85 -8.96 8.32
N ILE A 480 12.88 -8.96 6.99
CA ILE A 480 13.90 -8.26 6.19
C ILE A 480 13.21 -7.29 5.23
N ASN A 481 13.58 -6.01 5.32
CA ASN A 481 13.03 -4.95 4.50
C ASN A 481 14.00 -4.54 3.41
N LEU A 482 13.66 -4.78 2.14
CA LEU A 482 14.46 -4.30 1.02
C LEU A 482 14.09 -2.85 0.75
N VAL A 483 14.83 -1.95 1.39
CA VAL A 483 14.66 -0.52 1.24
C VAL A 483 15.40 -0.14 -0.03
N GLU A 484 14.64 0.19 -1.07
CA GLU A 484 15.20 0.93 -2.18
C GLU A 484 15.78 2.23 -1.63
N ALA A 485 17.08 2.41 -1.83
CA ALA A 485 17.71 3.67 -1.58
C ALA A 485 17.15 4.65 -2.61
N MET A 486 16.16 5.46 -2.19
CA MET A 486 16.00 6.76 -2.82
C MET A 486 17.38 7.39 -2.79
N THR A 487 18.02 7.50 -3.97
CA THR A 487 19.33 8.12 -4.15
C THR A 487 19.26 9.44 -3.40
N ALA A 488 20.04 9.56 -2.32
CA ALA A 488 19.91 10.68 -1.40
C ALA A 488 20.12 11.94 -2.22
N SER A 489 19.02 12.68 -2.46
CA SER A 489 19.00 13.65 -3.56
C SER A 489 20.14 14.63 -3.35
N LYS A 490 20.99 14.80 -4.37
CA LYS A 490 22.13 15.73 -4.35
C LYS A 490 21.68 17.16 -4.00
N TYR A 491 20.39 17.42 -4.19
CA TYR A 491 19.71 18.64 -3.84
C TYR A 491 18.54 18.34 -2.89
N GLN A 492 18.55 18.96 -1.71
CA GLN A 492 17.47 18.89 -0.73
C GLN A 492 16.59 20.14 -0.85
N ILE A 493 15.28 19.99 -0.73
CA ILE A 493 14.37 21.13 -0.68
C ILE A 493 14.21 21.68 0.74
N SER A 494 13.80 22.95 0.85
CA SER A 494 13.40 23.58 2.11
C SER A 494 12.22 24.50 1.84
N GLU A 495 11.04 24.08 2.31
CA GLU A 495 9.79 24.82 2.14
C GLU A 495 9.67 25.99 3.13
N ARG A 496 9.07 27.08 2.67
CA ARG A 496 8.86 28.35 3.37
C ARG A 496 7.46 28.88 3.04
N GLY A 497 6.92 29.71 3.93
CA GLY A 497 5.53 30.18 3.89
C GLY A 497 4.48 29.09 4.10
N ALA A 498 3.20 29.48 4.04
CA ALA A 498 2.07 28.57 4.14
C ALA A 498 1.77 27.89 2.79
N PRO A 499 1.52 26.57 2.70
CA PRO A 499 1.05 25.98 1.44
C PRO A 499 -0.25 26.64 0.96
N ASN A 500 -0.38 26.84 -0.36
CA ASN A 500 -1.49 27.60 -0.98
C ASN A 500 -1.56 29.10 -0.62
N SER A 501 -0.50 29.73 -0.11
CA SER A 501 -0.42 31.21 0.04
C SER A 501 0.53 31.85 -0.99
N THR A 502 0.52 33.19 -1.06
CA THR A 502 1.44 33.98 -1.93
C THR A 502 2.87 34.05 -1.42
N ASP A 503 3.12 33.73 -0.15
CA ASP A 503 4.47 33.66 0.45
C ASP A 503 5.08 32.24 0.43
N TYR A 504 4.35 31.22 -0.07
CA TYR A 504 4.90 29.87 -0.24
C TYR A 504 6.11 29.85 -1.19
N ARG A 505 7.22 29.22 -0.77
CA ARG A 505 8.46 29.07 -1.55
C ARG A 505 9.11 27.73 -1.30
N VAL A 506 9.72 27.16 -2.33
CA VAL A 506 10.60 25.98 -2.24
C VAL A 506 12.03 26.38 -2.60
N TYR A 507 12.90 26.46 -1.60
CA TYR A 507 14.34 26.70 -1.77
C TYR A 507 15.11 25.39 -1.89
N PHE A 508 16.31 25.45 -2.47
CA PHE A 508 17.18 24.31 -2.68
C PHE A 508 18.46 24.41 -1.84
N LYS A 509 19.01 23.25 -1.47
CA LYS A 509 20.31 23.10 -0.82
C LYS A 509 21.10 21.98 -1.47
N ASN A 510 22.41 22.11 -1.61
CA ASN A 510 23.27 21.03 -2.11
C ASN A 510 23.53 19.94 -1.05
N GLU A 511 24.29 18.91 -1.42
CA GLU A 511 24.67 17.78 -0.55
C GLU A 511 25.46 18.19 0.73
N ASN A 512 26.05 19.38 0.74
CA ASN A 512 26.72 19.97 1.92
C ASN A 512 25.79 20.85 2.78
N GLY A 513 24.50 20.97 2.44
CA GLY A 513 23.51 21.77 3.16
C GLY A 513 23.55 23.29 2.87
N GLN A 514 24.46 23.74 2.01
CA GLN A 514 24.53 25.12 1.52
C GLN A 514 23.31 25.43 0.65
N ALA A 515 22.67 26.59 0.86
CA ALA A 515 21.56 27.07 0.03
C ALA A 515 22.05 27.45 -1.37
N ILE A 516 21.29 27.05 -2.40
CA ILE A 516 21.67 27.18 -3.81
C ILE A 516 20.52 27.70 -4.67
N SER A 517 20.83 28.29 -5.82
CA SER A 517 19.84 28.56 -6.88
C SER A 517 19.55 27.31 -7.72
N PRO A 518 18.30 26.88 -7.89
CA PRO A 518 17.98 25.79 -8.82
C PRO A 518 18.24 26.17 -10.28
N LEU A 519 18.24 27.47 -10.61
CA LEU A 519 18.45 27.98 -11.97
C LEU A 519 19.94 28.06 -12.34
N HIS A 520 20.83 28.34 -11.38
CA HIS A 520 22.23 28.67 -11.66
C HIS A 520 23.24 27.67 -11.08
N ASP A 521 23.00 27.15 -9.87
CA ASP A 521 23.98 26.33 -9.14
C ASP A 521 23.85 24.83 -9.45
N ILE A 522 22.66 24.36 -9.86
CA ILE A 522 22.47 22.98 -10.35
C ILE A 522 23.06 22.90 -11.76
N PRO A 523 24.05 22.02 -12.05
CA PRO A 523 24.61 21.91 -13.39
C PRO A 523 23.59 21.38 -14.41
N LEU A 524 23.60 21.91 -15.64
CA LEU A 524 22.77 21.38 -16.73
C LEU A 524 22.99 19.88 -16.96
N TYR A 525 24.26 19.46 -16.96
CA TYR A 525 24.66 18.07 -17.22
C TYR A 525 24.84 17.27 -15.93
N ALA A 526 24.32 16.05 -15.90
CA ALA A 526 24.44 15.11 -14.80
C ALA A 526 25.67 14.18 -14.92
N ASN A 527 26.32 14.14 -16.09
CA ASN A 527 27.52 13.34 -16.35
C ASN A 527 28.54 14.06 -17.24
N ASP A 528 29.83 13.70 -17.11
CA ASP A 528 30.93 14.32 -17.87
C ASP A 528 30.79 14.14 -19.40
N ALA A 529 30.13 13.05 -19.82
CA ALA A 529 29.84 12.74 -21.22
C ALA A 529 28.73 13.63 -21.83
N ARG A 530 28.04 14.46 -21.03
CA ARG A 530 26.97 15.38 -21.44
C ARG A 530 25.78 14.70 -22.14
N THR A 531 25.52 13.44 -21.82
CA THR A 531 24.39 12.65 -22.37
C THR A 531 23.21 12.53 -21.41
N VAL A 532 23.39 12.90 -20.15
CA VAL A 532 22.34 12.94 -19.12
C VAL A 532 22.27 14.35 -18.56
N TYR A 533 21.06 14.85 -18.38
CA TYR A 533 20.73 16.21 -17.96
C TYR A 533 20.08 16.17 -16.57
N ASN A 534 20.28 17.21 -15.77
CA ASN A 534 19.46 17.44 -14.57
C ASN A 534 18.25 18.29 -14.97
N MET A 535 17.04 17.87 -14.60
CA MET A 535 15.80 18.65 -14.72
C MET A 535 15.29 18.99 -13.33
N VAL A 536 14.85 20.23 -13.11
CA VAL A 536 14.20 20.65 -11.86
C VAL A 536 12.68 20.56 -12.03
N VAL A 537 12.00 19.73 -11.23
CA VAL A 537 10.53 19.56 -11.32
C VAL A 537 9.80 20.66 -10.55
N GLU A 538 8.89 21.37 -11.19
CA GLU A 538 8.12 22.48 -10.61
C GLU A 538 6.67 22.06 -10.33
N VAL A 539 6.06 21.39 -11.31
CA VAL A 539 4.67 20.92 -11.27
C VAL A 539 4.62 19.40 -11.42
N PRO A 540 4.33 18.66 -10.33
CA PRO A 540 4.06 17.22 -10.37
C PRO A 540 2.95 16.84 -11.35
N ARG A 541 3.12 15.69 -11.99
CA ARG A 541 2.15 15.12 -12.93
C ARG A 541 0.74 15.04 -12.34
N TRP A 542 -0.25 15.38 -13.17
CA TRP A 542 -1.68 15.47 -12.88
C TRP A 542 -2.12 16.61 -11.94
N THR A 543 -1.21 17.48 -11.46
CA THR A 543 -1.56 18.63 -10.61
C THR A 543 -1.84 19.91 -11.42
N ASN A 544 -2.55 20.88 -10.81
CA ASN A 544 -3.06 22.08 -11.50
C ASN A 544 -2.36 23.40 -11.13
N ALA A 545 -1.61 23.46 -10.03
CA ALA A 545 -0.94 24.69 -9.61
C ALA A 545 0.16 25.06 -10.62
N LYS A 546 0.09 26.24 -11.26
CA LYS A 546 1.20 26.72 -12.11
C LYS A 546 2.31 27.22 -11.19
N MET A 547 3.37 26.43 -11.10
CA MET A 547 4.56 26.73 -10.32
C MET A 547 5.73 26.99 -11.26
N GLU A 548 6.65 27.83 -10.82
CA GLU A 548 7.77 28.31 -11.62
C GLU A 548 8.95 28.70 -10.71
N ILE A 549 10.17 28.48 -11.19
CA ILE A 549 11.43 29.02 -10.66
C ILE A 549 11.35 30.55 -10.71
N SER A 550 11.38 31.20 -9.56
CA SER A 550 11.16 32.64 -9.47
C SER A 550 12.38 33.44 -9.95
N LEU A 551 12.41 33.80 -11.24
CA LEU A 551 13.52 34.55 -11.84
C LEU A 551 13.94 35.79 -11.06
N GLY A 552 12.98 36.62 -10.63
CA GLY A 552 13.26 37.88 -9.92
C GLY A 552 13.59 37.76 -8.42
N GLU A 553 13.64 36.56 -7.84
CA GLU A 553 13.92 36.37 -6.40
C GLU A 553 15.31 35.73 -6.19
N GLY A 554 16.02 36.14 -5.13
CA GLY A 554 17.34 35.58 -4.79
C GLY A 554 17.26 34.08 -4.49
N LEU A 555 18.25 33.32 -4.99
CA LEU A 555 18.26 31.85 -5.00
C LEU A 555 17.09 31.21 -5.79
N ASN A 556 16.39 31.99 -6.63
CA ASN A 556 15.36 31.57 -7.60
C ASN A 556 14.43 30.44 -7.10
N PRO A 557 13.80 30.56 -5.91
CA PRO A 557 12.95 29.51 -5.34
C PRO A 557 11.73 29.22 -6.24
N ILE A 558 11.25 27.98 -6.23
CA ILE A 558 9.98 27.66 -6.89
C ILE A 558 8.83 28.30 -6.10
N LYS A 559 7.94 29.02 -6.80
CA LYS A 559 6.72 29.63 -6.26
C LYS A 559 5.54 29.38 -7.17
N GLN A 560 4.33 29.76 -6.74
CA GLN A 560 3.14 29.71 -7.60
C GLN A 560 2.93 31.05 -8.32
N ASP A 561 2.55 31.01 -9.60
CA ASP A 561 2.15 32.17 -10.42
C ASP A 561 1.00 32.93 -9.74
N VAL A 562 1.06 34.27 -9.69
CA VAL A 562 0.08 35.13 -9.03
C VAL A 562 -0.65 36.04 -10.02
N LYS A 563 -1.80 35.57 -10.52
CA LYS A 563 -2.62 36.29 -11.49
C LYS A 563 -3.68 37.13 -10.79
N LYS A 564 -3.64 38.47 -10.99
CA LYS A 564 -4.58 39.44 -10.38
C LYS A 564 -4.66 39.36 -8.84
N GLY A 565 -3.57 39.02 -8.17
CA GLY A 565 -3.51 38.88 -6.71
C GLY A 565 -4.06 37.57 -6.15
N LYS A 566 -4.39 36.60 -7.01
CA LYS A 566 -4.72 35.22 -6.64
C LYS A 566 -3.67 34.25 -7.18
N LEU A 567 -3.48 33.13 -6.48
CA LEU A 567 -2.68 32.02 -6.97
C LEU A 567 -3.31 31.41 -8.22
N ARG A 568 -2.50 31.09 -9.23
CA ARG A 568 -2.95 30.60 -10.53
C ARG A 568 -2.97 29.07 -10.58
N PHE A 569 -4.11 28.53 -10.99
CA PHE A 569 -4.28 27.12 -11.31
C PHE A 569 -4.65 27.00 -12.80
N VAL A 570 -4.04 26.05 -13.50
CA VAL A 570 -4.41 25.72 -14.89
C VAL A 570 -5.72 24.94 -14.87
N ALA A 571 -6.68 25.36 -15.69
CA ALA A 571 -7.99 24.75 -15.76
C ALA A 571 -7.96 23.39 -16.47
N ASN A 572 -8.75 22.43 -15.98
CA ASN A 572 -8.90 21.13 -16.61
C ASN A 572 -9.63 21.27 -17.96
N CYS A 573 -8.93 20.95 -19.05
CA CYS A 573 -9.45 21.01 -20.42
C CYS A 573 -9.65 19.59 -20.94
N PHE A 574 -10.90 19.10 -20.93
CA PHE A 574 -11.23 17.72 -21.35
C PHE A 574 -10.61 17.38 -22.71
N PRO A 575 -9.88 16.24 -22.85
CA PRO A 575 -9.82 15.10 -21.93
C PRO A 575 -8.78 15.20 -20.78
N HIS A 576 -8.01 16.29 -20.70
CA HIS A 576 -6.85 16.41 -19.82
C HIS A 576 -7.18 16.89 -18.39
N HIS A 577 -6.40 16.42 -17.41
CA HIS A 577 -6.44 16.86 -16.02
C HIS A 577 -5.05 17.35 -15.57
N GLY A 578 -4.94 18.60 -15.12
CA GLY A 578 -3.67 19.20 -14.72
C GLY A 578 -2.61 19.15 -15.83
N TYR A 579 -1.34 19.21 -15.45
CA TYR A 579 -0.20 18.95 -16.34
C TYR A 579 -0.05 17.43 -16.56
N ILE A 580 0.09 16.98 -17.81
CA ILE A 580 0.05 15.54 -18.15
C ILE A 580 1.43 14.85 -18.18
N TRP A 581 2.47 15.54 -17.70
CA TRP A 581 3.86 15.08 -17.49
C TRP A 581 4.34 15.56 -16.11
N ASN A 582 5.51 15.11 -15.66
CA ASN A 582 6.25 15.93 -14.71
C ASN A 582 6.77 17.16 -15.48
N TYR A 583 6.49 18.36 -14.99
CA TYR A 583 6.82 19.62 -15.68
C TYR A 583 7.79 20.46 -14.85
N GLY A 584 8.69 21.14 -15.53
CA GLY A 584 9.66 22.08 -14.96
C GLY A 584 10.76 22.39 -15.98
N ALA A 585 11.87 22.98 -15.56
CA ALA A 585 12.88 23.50 -16.50
C ALA A 585 14.24 22.78 -16.42
N PHE A 586 15.08 22.97 -17.43
CA PHE A 586 16.52 22.68 -17.32
C PHE A 586 17.26 23.85 -16.65
N PRO A 587 18.09 23.57 -15.63
CA PRO A 587 18.91 24.59 -14.99
C PRO A 587 20.03 25.01 -15.93
N GLN A 588 20.58 26.21 -15.71
CA GLN A 588 21.63 26.81 -16.53
C GLN A 588 21.23 26.98 -18.01
N THR A 589 19.96 27.23 -18.29
CA THR A 589 19.44 27.59 -19.62
C THR A 589 18.64 28.89 -19.55
N TRP A 590 18.54 29.59 -20.68
CA TRP A 590 17.76 30.82 -20.80
C TRP A 590 17.39 31.12 -22.27
N GLU A 591 16.11 31.43 -22.50
CA GLU A 591 15.51 31.78 -23.78
C GLU A 591 15.69 33.29 -24.04
N ASN A 592 16.84 33.70 -24.57
CA ASN A 592 17.21 35.12 -24.70
C ASN A 592 16.18 35.93 -25.55
N PRO A 593 15.48 36.92 -24.97
CA PRO A 593 14.44 37.66 -25.67
C PRO A 593 14.97 38.67 -26.69
N ASP A 594 16.29 38.88 -26.79
CA ASP A 594 16.91 39.64 -27.88
C ASP A 594 17.49 38.77 -28.99
N HIS A 595 17.53 37.44 -28.82
CA HIS A 595 17.83 36.51 -29.89
C HIS A 595 16.56 36.23 -30.73
N LEU A 596 16.67 36.29 -32.05
CA LEU A 596 15.61 35.88 -32.99
C LEU A 596 15.96 34.49 -33.53
N ASP A 597 15.25 33.46 -33.09
CA ASP A 597 15.52 32.08 -33.54
C ASP A 597 15.13 31.91 -35.03
N ALA A 598 16.05 31.31 -35.79
CA ALA A 598 15.94 31.19 -37.24
C ALA A 598 14.96 30.10 -37.72
N ASN A 599 14.46 29.25 -36.81
CA ASN A 599 13.58 28.12 -37.12
C ASN A 599 12.09 28.47 -36.90
N THR A 600 11.83 29.29 -35.89
CA THR A 600 10.53 29.78 -35.44
C THR A 600 10.20 31.15 -36.03
N GLY A 601 11.20 32.01 -36.21
CA GLY A 601 11.01 33.41 -36.58
C GLY A 601 10.57 34.33 -35.43
N CYS A 602 10.69 33.85 -34.18
CA CYS A 602 10.26 34.54 -32.96
C CYS A 602 11.46 34.76 -31.99
N LYS A 603 11.28 35.66 -31.03
CA LYS A 603 12.26 35.95 -29.96
C LYS A 603 12.04 35.03 -28.77
N GLY A 604 13.06 34.71 -27.96
CA GLY A 604 12.86 33.92 -26.72
C GLY A 604 11.91 34.60 -25.72
N ASP A 605 11.28 33.82 -24.85
CA ASP A 605 10.30 34.28 -23.85
C ASP A 605 10.92 34.83 -22.54
N ASN A 606 12.25 34.84 -22.43
CA ASN A 606 13.04 35.24 -21.25
C ASN A 606 13.02 34.27 -20.06
N ASP A 607 12.40 33.09 -20.18
CA ASP A 607 12.36 32.03 -19.16
C ASP A 607 13.50 30.98 -19.40
N PRO A 608 13.73 30.01 -18.48
CA PRO A 608 14.57 28.85 -18.74
C PRO A 608 13.85 27.81 -19.60
N ILE A 609 14.59 27.00 -20.36
CA ILE A 609 13.98 26.07 -21.32
C ILE A 609 13.14 25.01 -20.61
N ASP A 610 11.90 24.87 -21.07
CA ASP A 610 10.87 24.06 -20.41
C ASP A 610 10.98 22.58 -20.78
N VAL A 611 10.62 21.71 -19.84
CA VAL A 611 10.89 20.26 -19.90
C VAL A 611 9.66 19.44 -19.51
N LEU A 612 9.32 18.49 -20.38
CA LEU A 612 8.24 17.52 -20.22
C LEU A 612 8.88 16.15 -19.96
N GLU A 613 8.87 15.66 -18.72
CA GLU A 613 9.38 14.33 -18.39
C GLU A 613 8.23 13.31 -18.37
N ILE A 614 8.31 12.34 -19.29
CA ILE A 614 7.17 11.50 -19.68
C ILE A 614 7.01 10.21 -18.88
N GLY A 615 7.98 9.87 -18.03
CA GLY A 615 8.13 8.59 -17.35
C GLY A 615 7.00 8.21 -16.39
N SER A 616 7.04 6.95 -15.96
CA SER A 616 6.02 6.30 -15.12
C SER A 616 5.91 6.89 -13.72
N ARG A 617 7.02 7.40 -13.15
CA ARG A 617 7.06 8.03 -11.82
C ARG A 617 6.35 9.38 -11.85
N VAL A 618 5.40 9.60 -10.92
CA VAL A 618 4.99 10.96 -10.53
C VAL A 618 6.08 11.54 -9.62
N ALA A 619 6.78 12.56 -10.08
CA ALA A 619 7.83 13.25 -9.32
C ALA A 619 7.25 14.28 -8.35
N ARG A 620 8.02 14.64 -7.33
CA ARG A 620 7.68 15.68 -6.35
C ARG A 620 8.14 17.04 -6.85
N ARG A 621 7.52 18.10 -6.33
CA ARG A 621 8.00 19.47 -6.53
C ARG A 621 9.39 19.61 -5.90
N GLY A 622 10.34 20.10 -6.70
CA GLY A 622 11.74 20.19 -6.36
C GLY A 622 12.50 18.86 -6.28
N ASP A 623 11.92 17.76 -6.79
CA ASP A 623 12.77 16.65 -7.23
C ASP A 623 13.67 17.15 -8.36
N VAL A 624 14.94 16.74 -8.35
CA VAL A 624 15.87 16.97 -9.46
C VAL A 624 16.09 15.64 -10.15
N LEU A 625 15.55 15.50 -11.35
CA LEU A 625 15.56 14.25 -12.11
C LEU A 625 16.77 14.19 -13.03
N GLN A 626 17.41 13.02 -13.09
CA GLN A 626 18.35 12.72 -14.17
C GLN A 626 17.57 12.18 -15.36
N VAL A 627 17.66 12.87 -16.50
CA VAL A 627 16.87 12.63 -17.70
C VAL A 627 17.73 12.61 -18.96
N LYS A 628 17.23 12.01 -20.04
CA LYS A 628 17.78 12.15 -21.39
C LYS A 628 16.77 12.82 -22.32
N ILE A 629 17.28 13.62 -23.26
CA ILE A 629 16.47 14.32 -24.27
C ILE A 629 16.02 13.33 -25.34
N LEU A 630 14.74 13.43 -25.72
CA LEU A 630 14.10 12.65 -26.78
C LEU A 630 13.67 13.51 -27.96
N GLY A 631 13.37 14.79 -27.73
CA GLY A 631 12.94 15.73 -28.77
C GLY A 631 12.49 17.06 -28.19
N THR A 632 11.88 17.92 -29.00
CA THR A 632 11.32 19.21 -28.55
C THR A 632 10.12 19.66 -29.40
N ILE A 633 9.23 20.46 -28.82
CA ILE A 633 8.11 21.13 -29.49
C ILE A 633 8.31 22.65 -29.34
N ALA A 634 8.21 23.39 -30.44
CA ALA A 634 8.21 24.86 -30.42
C ALA A 634 6.78 25.40 -30.26
N LEU A 635 6.44 25.87 -29.06
CA LEU A 635 5.27 26.71 -28.84
C LEU A 635 5.59 28.15 -29.29
N ILE A 636 4.58 28.85 -29.79
CA ILE A 636 4.64 30.29 -30.07
C ILE A 636 3.61 30.97 -29.18
N ASP A 637 4.06 31.62 -28.11
CA ASP A 637 3.22 32.31 -27.13
C ASP A 637 3.25 33.82 -27.36
N GLU A 638 2.10 34.39 -27.73
CA GLU A 638 1.87 35.83 -27.99
C GLU A 638 2.84 36.57 -28.96
N GLY A 639 3.82 35.86 -29.54
CA GLY A 639 4.87 36.39 -30.42
C GLY A 639 6.29 35.93 -30.06
N GLU A 640 6.45 35.26 -28.93
CA GLU A 640 7.70 34.71 -28.39
C GLU A 640 7.78 33.19 -28.62
N THR A 641 9.01 32.68 -28.67
CA THR A 641 9.37 31.26 -28.76
C THR A 641 9.49 30.68 -27.37
N ASP A 642 8.82 29.56 -27.18
CA ASP A 642 8.79 28.78 -25.96
C ASP A 642 9.08 27.31 -26.34
N TRP A 643 10.26 26.77 -26.00
CA TRP A 643 10.63 25.39 -26.32
C TRP A 643 10.26 24.40 -25.21
N LYS A 644 9.36 23.47 -25.53
CA LYS A 644 9.00 22.34 -24.66
C LYS A 644 9.81 21.09 -25.02
N VAL A 645 10.94 20.88 -24.33
CA VAL A 645 11.82 19.71 -24.51
C VAL A 645 11.17 18.45 -23.93
N ILE A 646 11.09 17.38 -24.71
CA ILE A 646 10.56 16.08 -24.29
C ILE A 646 11.71 15.21 -23.79
N THR A 647 11.55 14.67 -22.59
CA THR A 647 12.57 13.86 -21.90
C THR A 647 11.98 12.63 -21.22
N ILE A 648 12.83 11.67 -20.87
CA ILE A 648 12.49 10.57 -19.97
C ILE A 648 13.60 10.42 -18.92
N SER A 649 13.24 10.10 -17.67
CA SER A 649 14.24 9.79 -16.66
C SER A 649 15.08 8.57 -17.04
N VAL A 650 16.39 8.65 -16.84
CA VAL A 650 17.32 7.52 -17.12
C VAL A 650 17.13 6.33 -16.18
N ASN A 651 16.29 6.49 -15.15
CA ASN A 651 15.91 5.45 -14.19
C ASN A 651 14.48 4.91 -14.44
N ASP A 652 13.80 5.33 -15.51
CA ASP A 652 12.48 4.79 -15.86
C ASP A 652 12.59 3.37 -16.46
N PRO A 653 11.70 2.41 -16.13
CA PRO A 653 11.75 1.05 -16.69
C PRO A 653 11.63 0.94 -18.21
N LEU A 654 11.19 2.00 -18.90
CA LEU A 654 11.09 2.08 -20.36
C LEU A 654 12.22 2.92 -20.99
N ALA A 655 13.13 3.50 -20.19
CA ALA A 655 14.18 4.40 -20.67
C ALA A 655 15.02 3.78 -21.80
N ASP A 656 15.48 2.53 -21.67
CA ASP A 656 16.30 1.87 -22.71
C ASP A 656 15.56 1.71 -24.06
N GLN A 657 14.23 1.67 -24.03
CA GLN A 657 13.38 1.48 -25.22
C GLN A 657 13.03 2.79 -25.94
N VAL A 658 13.39 3.95 -25.37
CA VAL A 658 13.01 5.27 -25.89
C VAL A 658 14.23 6.18 -25.92
N ASN A 659 14.73 6.51 -27.10
CA ASN A 659 15.98 7.24 -27.32
C ASN A 659 15.82 8.44 -28.27
N ASP A 660 14.78 8.44 -29.10
CA ASP A 660 14.42 9.56 -29.98
C ASP A 660 12.89 9.75 -30.04
N ILE A 661 12.43 10.86 -30.62
CA ILE A 661 11.02 11.27 -30.65
C ILE A 661 10.10 10.23 -31.33
N ASN A 662 10.66 9.47 -32.28
CA ASN A 662 9.96 8.39 -32.99
C ASN A 662 9.64 7.19 -32.09
N ASP A 663 10.47 6.94 -31.07
CA ASP A 663 10.24 5.88 -30.09
C ASP A 663 9.09 6.26 -29.15
N VAL A 664 8.89 7.56 -28.87
CA VAL A 664 7.81 8.04 -28.00
C VAL A 664 6.44 7.70 -28.56
N GLU A 665 6.20 7.88 -29.85
CA GLU A 665 4.91 7.50 -30.47
C GLU A 665 4.73 5.97 -30.59
N THR A 666 5.83 5.21 -30.51
CA THR A 666 5.81 3.73 -30.52
C THR A 666 5.52 3.15 -29.13
N VAL A 667 6.14 3.69 -28.08
CA VAL A 667 6.06 3.20 -26.69
C VAL A 667 4.95 3.88 -25.89
N PHE A 668 4.65 5.15 -26.20
CA PHE A 668 3.60 5.97 -25.59
C PHE A 668 2.64 6.53 -26.65
N PRO A 669 1.94 5.66 -27.43
CA PRO A 669 1.14 6.08 -28.59
C PRO A 669 0.08 7.13 -28.23
N GLY A 670 0.02 8.19 -29.02
CA GLY A 670 -0.85 9.34 -28.84
C GLY A 670 -0.37 10.37 -27.82
N LEU A 671 0.72 10.12 -27.07
CA LEU A 671 1.21 11.07 -26.05
C LEU A 671 1.68 12.39 -26.69
N LEU A 672 2.40 12.34 -27.81
CA LEU A 672 2.88 13.55 -28.49
C LEU A 672 1.72 14.42 -28.98
N LYS A 673 0.69 13.79 -29.54
CA LYS A 673 -0.55 14.48 -29.92
C LYS A 673 -1.23 15.11 -28.70
N ALA A 674 -1.34 14.38 -27.60
CA ALA A 674 -1.91 14.90 -26.35
C ALA A 674 -1.10 16.10 -25.80
N SER A 675 0.22 16.16 -26.03
CA SER A 675 1.04 17.33 -25.70
C SER A 675 0.69 18.56 -26.52
N VAL A 676 0.67 18.43 -27.85
CA VAL A 676 0.30 19.54 -28.73
C VAL A 676 -1.13 19.99 -28.44
N GLU A 677 -2.06 19.07 -28.22
CA GLU A 677 -3.46 19.37 -27.88
C GLU A 677 -3.57 20.13 -26.54
N TRP A 678 -2.85 19.70 -25.49
CA TRP A 678 -2.82 20.40 -24.20
C TRP A 678 -2.27 21.83 -24.31
N PHE A 679 -1.07 21.99 -24.90
CA PHE A 679 -0.46 23.32 -25.05
C PHE A 679 -1.25 24.23 -25.99
N LYS A 680 -2.03 23.68 -26.93
CA LYS A 680 -2.93 24.46 -27.78
C LYS A 680 -4.10 25.07 -27.01
N ILE A 681 -4.65 24.37 -26.02
CA ILE A 681 -5.95 24.71 -25.40
C ILE A 681 -5.89 25.21 -23.95
N TYR A 682 -4.82 24.98 -23.18
CA TYR A 682 -4.79 25.27 -21.73
C TYR A 682 -5.07 26.74 -21.33
N LYS A 683 -4.83 27.69 -22.24
CA LYS A 683 -5.12 29.12 -22.04
C LYS A 683 -6.54 29.56 -22.46
N ILE A 684 -7.32 28.70 -23.12
CA ILE A 684 -8.69 29.04 -23.59
C ILE A 684 -9.65 29.35 -22.42
N PRO A 685 -9.69 28.58 -21.31
CA PRO A 685 -10.50 28.95 -20.14
C PRO A 685 -10.06 30.26 -19.48
N ASP A 686 -8.81 30.66 -19.70
CA ASP A 686 -8.18 31.89 -19.24
C ASP A 686 -8.56 33.11 -20.14
N GLY A 687 -9.38 32.89 -21.18
CA GLY A 687 -9.89 33.89 -22.12
C GLY A 687 -8.98 34.21 -23.30
N LYS A 688 -7.93 33.42 -23.53
CA LYS A 688 -6.97 33.58 -24.65
C LYS A 688 -7.41 32.75 -25.89
N PRO A 689 -6.88 33.05 -27.09
CA PRO A 689 -7.04 32.18 -28.25
C PRO A 689 -6.30 30.84 -28.09
N GLU A 690 -6.42 29.96 -29.07
CA GLU A 690 -5.54 28.80 -29.21
C GLU A 690 -4.09 29.25 -29.43
N ASN A 691 -3.12 28.60 -28.78
CA ASN A 691 -1.70 28.87 -29.02
C ASN A 691 -1.25 28.34 -30.39
N GLN A 692 -0.21 28.96 -30.93
CA GLN A 692 0.39 28.56 -32.20
C GLN A 692 1.68 27.76 -31.96
N PHE A 693 2.18 27.10 -33.00
CA PHE A 693 3.38 26.28 -32.94
C PHE A 693 4.20 26.48 -34.22
N ALA A 694 5.53 26.52 -34.11
CA ALA A 694 6.36 26.36 -35.30
C ALA A 694 6.27 24.92 -35.82
N PHE A 695 6.73 24.70 -37.06
CA PHE A 695 6.69 23.39 -37.72
C PHE A 695 5.30 22.69 -37.73
N ASN A 696 4.20 23.46 -37.68
CA ASN A 696 2.82 22.95 -37.55
C ASN A 696 2.55 22.13 -36.28
N GLY A 697 3.39 22.24 -35.24
CA GLY A 697 3.30 21.42 -34.03
C GLY A 697 3.99 20.05 -34.13
N GLU A 698 4.71 19.76 -35.22
CA GLU A 698 5.54 18.56 -35.32
C GLU A 698 6.78 18.67 -34.43
N ALA A 699 6.85 17.81 -33.41
CA ALA A 699 8.04 17.66 -32.58
C ALA A 699 9.30 17.35 -33.41
N LYS A 700 10.47 17.81 -32.95
CA LYS A 700 11.78 17.55 -33.55
C LYS A 700 12.56 16.52 -32.75
N ASP A 701 13.48 15.85 -33.44
CA ASP A 701 14.31 14.77 -32.91
C ASP A 701 15.25 15.22 -31.78
N ALA A 702 15.81 14.24 -31.06
CA ALA A 702 16.73 14.48 -29.97
C ALA A 702 17.96 15.31 -30.39
N ALA A 703 18.46 15.13 -31.63
CA ALA A 703 19.65 15.81 -32.14
C ALA A 703 19.40 17.26 -32.57
N PHE A 704 18.14 17.64 -32.81
CA PHE A 704 17.69 19.02 -32.89
C PHE A 704 17.57 19.62 -31.48
N ALA A 705 16.83 18.94 -30.59
CA ALA A 705 16.55 19.42 -29.24
C ALA A 705 17.81 19.66 -28.40
N ILE A 706 18.83 18.81 -28.52
CA ILE A 706 20.14 18.98 -27.87
C ILE A 706 20.80 20.31 -28.30
N LYS A 707 20.70 20.71 -29.59
CA LYS A 707 21.29 21.96 -30.08
C LYS A 707 20.57 23.19 -29.53
N THR A 708 19.24 23.14 -29.43
CA THR A 708 18.45 24.19 -28.78
C THR A 708 18.90 24.37 -27.33
N VAL A 709 19.08 23.28 -26.59
CA VAL A 709 19.58 23.30 -25.20
C VAL A 709 21.03 23.79 -25.09
N GLU A 710 21.90 23.44 -26.03
CA GLU A 710 23.28 23.98 -26.10
C GLU A 710 23.32 25.49 -26.43
N GLU A 711 22.31 26.00 -27.14
CA GLU A 711 22.15 27.42 -27.49
C GLU A 711 21.62 28.24 -26.30
N THR A 712 20.53 27.79 -25.67
CA THR A 712 19.98 28.44 -24.46
C THR A 712 20.92 28.33 -23.26
N HIS A 713 21.75 27.28 -23.18
CA HIS A 713 22.85 27.21 -22.21
C HIS A 713 23.94 28.27 -22.49
N ARG A 714 24.26 28.55 -23.76
CA ARG A 714 25.21 29.60 -24.14
C ARG A 714 24.67 31.00 -23.82
N PHE A 715 23.37 31.22 -24.01
CA PHE A 715 22.74 32.48 -23.59
C PHE A 715 22.74 32.63 -22.06
N TRP A 716 22.48 31.55 -21.31
CA TRP A 716 22.64 31.57 -19.85
C TRP A 716 24.08 31.88 -19.41
N GLN A 717 25.10 31.35 -20.10
CA GLN A 717 26.50 31.70 -19.83
C GLN A 717 26.74 33.23 -19.99
N GLN A 718 26.22 33.84 -21.05
CA GLN A 718 26.30 35.29 -21.27
C GLN A 718 25.58 36.08 -20.17
N LEU A 719 24.40 35.61 -19.75
CA LEU A 719 23.60 36.19 -18.66
C LEU A 719 24.38 36.15 -17.32
N VAL A 720 24.85 34.98 -16.90
CA VAL A 720 25.51 34.76 -15.60
C VAL A 720 26.92 35.37 -15.54
N ASN A 721 27.55 35.64 -16.70
CA ASN A 721 28.80 36.39 -16.84
C ASN A 721 28.62 37.91 -16.95
N LYS A 722 27.38 38.41 -17.07
CA LYS A 722 27.06 39.84 -17.30
C LYS A 722 27.59 40.38 -18.65
N GLU A 723 27.55 39.55 -19.68
CA GLU A 723 27.84 39.93 -21.08
C GLU A 723 26.62 40.58 -21.76
N VAL A 724 25.42 40.36 -21.21
CA VAL A 724 24.12 40.94 -21.63
C VAL A 724 23.39 41.58 -20.45
N GLU A 725 22.32 42.34 -20.72
CA GLU A 725 21.42 42.80 -19.64
C GLU A 725 20.64 41.62 -19.05
N ASN A 726 20.35 41.68 -17.75
CA ASN A 726 19.78 40.54 -17.03
C ASN A 726 18.26 40.49 -17.02
N ASN A 727 17.55 41.43 -17.68
CA ASN A 727 16.09 41.42 -17.86
C ASN A 727 15.26 41.12 -16.59
N GLY A 728 15.72 41.62 -15.44
CA GLY A 728 15.09 41.40 -14.12
C GLY A 728 15.42 40.07 -13.44
N ILE A 729 16.17 39.18 -14.08
CA ILE A 729 16.58 37.87 -13.56
C ILE A 729 17.66 38.03 -12.48
N SER A 730 17.38 37.52 -11.29
CA SER A 730 18.32 37.43 -10.19
C SER A 730 19.36 36.35 -10.49
N CYS A 731 20.54 36.78 -10.94
CA CYS A 731 21.66 35.90 -11.31
C CYS A 731 22.46 35.37 -10.09
N LEU A 732 21.95 35.59 -8.87
CA LEU A 732 22.61 35.24 -7.60
C LEU A 732 22.83 33.73 -7.51
N ASN A 733 24.08 33.34 -7.33
CA ASN A 733 24.55 31.96 -7.30
C ASN A 733 25.60 31.76 -6.21
N THR A 734 25.94 30.51 -5.90
CA THR A 734 26.80 30.12 -4.77
C THR A 734 27.86 29.07 -5.13
N THR A 735 27.78 28.48 -6.34
CA THR A 735 28.75 27.48 -6.85
C THR A 735 29.17 27.71 -8.30
N VAL A 736 28.78 28.81 -8.97
CA VAL A 736 29.21 29.09 -10.35
C VAL A 736 30.56 29.81 -10.35
N ASP A 737 31.63 29.03 -10.49
CA ASP A 737 33.01 29.52 -10.53
C ASP A 737 33.19 30.67 -11.54
N GLY A 738 33.76 31.78 -11.07
CA GLY A 738 34.04 32.96 -11.90
C GLY A 738 32.86 33.91 -12.12
N SER A 739 31.63 33.58 -11.71
CA SER A 739 30.48 34.47 -11.91
C SER A 739 30.62 35.78 -11.09
N PRO A 740 30.37 36.97 -11.68
CA PRO A 740 30.29 38.23 -10.94
C PRO A 740 29.09 38.32 -9.98
N TYR A 741 28.21 37.31 -9.94
CA TYR A 741 27.06 37.20 -9.04
C TYR A 741 27.22 36.12 -7.95
N LEU A 742 28.41 35.51 -7.86
CA LEU A 742 28.75 34.52 -6.84
C LEU A 742 28.77 35.15 -5.43
N VAL A 743 27.97 34.61 -4.51
CA VAL A 743 27.89 35.08 -3.10
C VAL A 743 28.34 34.00 -2.11
N ALA A 744 28.88 34.46 -0.97
CA ALA A 744 29.23 33.57 0.13
C ALA A 744 28.00 32.96 0.82
N ASN A 745 28.16 31.76 1.39
CA ASN A 745 27.07 30.96 1.97
C ASN A 745 26.24 31.72 3.02
N ASP A 746 26.85 32.60 3.82
CA ASP A 746 26.13 33.39 4.82
C ASP A 746 25.16 34.40 4.19
N ALA A 747 25.52 35.00 3.04
CA ALA A 747 24.65 35.89 2.28
C ALA A 747 23.49 35.14 1.60
N ALA A 748 23.74 33.90 1.14
CA ALA A 748 22.68 33.01 0.65
C ALA A 748 21.73 32.57 1.78
N ASN A 749 22.28 32.21 2.95
CA ASN A 749 21.51 31.90 4.14
C ASN A 749 20.68 33.10 4.62
N GLU A 750 21.18 34.33 4.49
CA GLU A 750 20.43 35.56 4.74
C GLU A 750 19.20 35.72 3.83
N VAL A 751 19.27 35.32 2.56
CA VAL A 751 18.10 35.33 1.65
C VAL A 751 17.06 34.32 2.13
N PHE A 752 17.50 33.09 2.45
CA PHE A 752 16.64 32.02 2.98
C PHE A 752 16.01 32.34 4.36
N ALA A 753 16.70 33.13 5.19
CA ALA A 753 16.24 33.56 6.52
C ALA A 753 15.29 34.77 6.50
N LYS A 754 15.12 35.44 5.35
CA LYS A 754 14.15 36.53 5.17
C LYS A 754 12.77 36.04 4.72
N SER A 755 12.65 34.76 4.37
CA SER A 755 11.39 34.08 4.03
C SER A 755 10.60 33.71 5.29
N SER A 756 9.27 33.58 5.18
CA SER A 756 8.37 33.19 6.26
C SER A 756 8.58 31.74 6.73
N ASP A 757 8.59 31.52 8.05
CA ASP A 757 8.67 30.19 8.68
C ASP A 757 7.30 29.50 8.73
N GLY A 758 6.89 28.93 7.58
CA GLY A 758 5.78 28.00 7.47
C GLY A 758 4.38 28.59 7.69
N GLY A 759 3.40 27.70 7.86
CA GLY A 759 2.01 28.03 8.16
C GLY A 759 1.08 26.84 7.95
N ASN A 760 -0.18 26.95 8.38
CA ASN A 760 -1.21 25.99 7.98
C ASN A 760 -1.57 26.24 6.51
N PRO A 761 -1.86 25.20 5.70
CA PRO A 761 -2.29 25.40 4.32
C PRO A 761 -3.51 26.31 4.23
N GLU A 762 -3.45 27.34 3.38
CA GLU A 762 -4.59 28.21 3.16
C GLU A 762 -5.68 27.47 2.36
N PRO A 763 -6.98 27.75 2.61
CA PRO A 763 -8.06 27.18 1.81
C PRO A 763 -7.95 27.63 0.36
N LEU A 764 -7.96 26.68 -0.57
CA LEU A 764 -8.08 26.98 -2.01
C LEU A 764 -9.37 27.78 -2.23
N SER A 765 -9.26 29.01 -2.77
CA SER A 765 -10.43 29.84 -2.98
C SER A 765 -11.31 29.24 -4.07
N GLU A 766 -12.59 28.99 -3.79
CA GLU A 766 -13.55 28.57 -4.80
C GLU A 766 -13.63 29.60 -5.94
N THR A 767 -13.24 29.19 -7.14
CA THR A 767 -13.31 29.93 -8.43
C THR A 767 -13.43 28.95 -9.58
#